data_AF-A0A2X1BG62-F1
#
_entry.id   AF-A0A2X1BG62-F1
#
_cell.length_a   1.000
_cell.length_b   1.000
_cell.length_c   1.000
_cell.angle_alpha   90.00
_cell.angle_beta   90.00
_cell.angle_gamma   90.00
#
_symmetry.space_group_name_H-M   'P 1'
#
loop_
_entity.id
_entity.type
_entity.pdbx_description
1 polymer ?
#
loop_
_entity_poly.entity_id
_entity_poly.type
_entity_poly.pdbx_seq_one_letter_code
_entity_poly.pdbx_strand_id
1 'polypeptide(L)'
;MSGLELFNELFQMMEETPLSKVVVSTRSTMTKKVSEKQPDIAKILMEATTDFSLLDAISLSTPKNQDIDPSDVRTDVQRKQQKQISYDCGEKIGGARKDIEEWKRKFLDNPSNEVLSEMAEHNLHLATELANKKIIFSWFDMEELFNKGVEIRAAYGMSLLIRRLPTNSKNLNLIEYMDALSFISGEFKRITTFEQLKATIRRFSILVTPQKDLEWYENMYNKYSKQYELAIESQKTYGDNLEVNIKRLLTNMRNSLCYVMAILMQDPFGLSKLGTFSELLLSDKKYRSFITSTEKFTSWTKYFEENKKRTEQAAKNKGPRKSVWERELPVEPKRTGGREIEEIRKPEQFQEFFGLRAVEFGHWMSDDYGRAHLINSSRALVDLADILDIKDKHISLGFELAFAFGARGKGKALGHYDRGYNVINLTKEKGSLGIAAHEWFHGYDRFLKKVLAKTDNMELLTEGKNLHELPNDVIIAFHELMGAIKDGESTDYVEVNPLKRYNLRNATYSEFKALECDMQSFVDHRMKAFDTRIKKQLEDYVSDSVRKNAEVRYARKRVKEFRLTCEIAAQLHNEINGEEVYLVPYTSNQTLYYNTSLRLDKRKVGKYWSSNVELTARAFEAYIATKLKERNMRSDYLVYGLDYIYPKNDELFRINMAMENFLEATLPFLRETTSH
;
A
#
# COMPACT_ATOMS: atom_id res chain seq x y z
N MET A 1 -3.19 28.23 -27.33
CA MET A 1 -4.40 28.05 -26.51
C MET A 1 -4.55 26.58 -26.20
N SER A 2 -4.32 26.19 -24.94
CA SER A 2 -4.64 24.84 -24.46
C SER A 2 -6.15 24.60 -24.55
N GLY A 3 -6.60 23.33 -24.64
CA GLY A 3 -8.03 23.01 -24.59
C GLY A 3 -8.72 23.55 -23.33
N LEU A 4 -7.97 23.72 -22.24
CA LEU A 4 -8.42 24.34 -20.99
C LEU A 4 -8.61 25.86 -21.10
N GLU A 5 -7.71 26.57 -21.77
CA GLU A 5 -7.85 28.01 -22.04
C GLU A 5 -9.07 28.27 -22.94
N LEU A 6 -9.25 27.45 -23.97
CA LEU A 6 -10.42 27.53 -24.85
C LEU A 6 -11.73 27.21 -24.09
N PHE A 7 -11.74 26.18 -23.24
CA PHE A 7 -12.93 25.85 -22.44
C PHE A 7 -13.25 26.95 -21.42
N ASN A 8 -12.24 27.50 -20.73
CA ASN A 8 -12.44 28.58 -19.76
C ASN A 8 -12.86 29.89 -20.43
N GLU A 9 -12.22 30.28 -21.55
CA GLU A 9 -12.65 31.44 -22.33
C GLU A 9 -14.06 31.25 -22.88
N LEU A 10 -14.39 30.10 -23.46
CA LEU A 10 -15.75 29.83 -23.95
C LEU A 10 -16.75 29.83 -22.81
N PHE A 11 -16.43 29.22 -21.67
CA PHE A 11 -17.31 29.16 -20.51
C PHE A 11 -17.55 30.56 -19.91
N GLN A 12 -16.50 31.40 -19.83
CA GLN A 12 -16.54 32.77 -19.33
C GLN A 12 -17.21 33.74 -20.31
N MET A 13 -16.89 33.68 -21.61
CA MET A 13 -17.61 34.39 -22.68
C MET A 13 -19.10 34.05 -22.68
N MET A 14 -19.47 32.80 -22.36
CA MET A 14 -20.86 32.38 -22.25
C MET A 14 -21.55 32.82 -20.94
N GLU A 15 -20.82 33.07 -19.85
CA GLU A 15 -21.36 33.68 -18.61
C GLU A 15 -21.63 35.18 -18.76
N GLU A 16 -20.82 35.90 -19.54
CA GLU A 16 -20.82 37.37 -19.56
C GLU A 16 -21.52 38.01 -20.79
N THR A 17 -21.75 37.28 -21.89
CA THR A 17 -22.21 37.88 -23.16
C THR A 17 -23.68 37.60 -23.51
N PRO A 18 -24.50 38.62 -23.84
CA PRO A 18 -25.81 38.41 -24.46
C PRO A 18 -25.65 37.71 -25.83
N LEU A 19 -26.26 36.53 -25.99
CA LEU A 19 -26.15 35.67 -27.18
C LEU A 19 -26.58 36.30 -28.52
N SER A 20 -27.21 37.48 -28.50
CA SER A 20 -27.59 38.22 -29.72
C SER A 20 -26.39 38.64 -30.59
N LYS A 21 -25.16 38.61 -30.07
CA LYS A 21 -23.93 38.90 -30.84
C LYS A 21 -23.14 37.66 -31.29
N VAL A 22 -23.52 36.46 -30.85
CA VAL A 22 -22.73 35.22 -31.12
C VAL A 22 -23.22 34.48 -32.38
N VAL A 23 -24.37 34.88 -32.95
CA VAL A 23 -25.00 34.16 -34.06
C VAL A 23 -24.73 34.85 -35.40
N VAL A 24 -23.50 34.75 -35.92
CA VAL A 24 -23.21 34.60 -37.36
C VAL A 24 -21.85 33.89 -37.49
N SER A 25 -21.83 32.73 -38.17
CA SER A 25 -20.65 31.98 -38.66
C SER A 25 -20.07 30.83 -37.81
N THR A 26 -20.86 29.81 -37.47
CA THR A 26 -20.33 28.63 -36.74
C THR A 26 -20.72 27.28 -37.32
N ARG A 27 -20.77 27.13 -38.66
CA ARG A 27 -20.79 25.79 -39.28
C ARG A 27 -19.75 25.55 -40.37
N SER A 28 -19.41 26.56 -41.20
CA SER A 28 -18.32 26.42 -42.18
C SER A 28 -16.97 26.96 -41.69
N THR A 29 -16.97 27.87 -40.71
CA THR A 29 -15.75 28.51 -40.19
C THR A 29 -15.04 27.67 -39.13
N MET A 30 -15.76 26.91 -38.30
CA MET A 30 -15.16 26.15 -37.17
C MET A 30 -14.58 24.80 -37.60
N THR A 31 -15.24 24.06 -38.47
CA THR A 31 -14.71 22.80 -39.03
C THR A 31 -13.52 23.03 -39.95
N LYS A 32 -13.46 24.18 -40.63
CA LYS A 32 -12.36 24.53 -41.56
C LYS A 32 -11.14 25.14 -40.86
N LYS A 33 -11.34 25.99 -39.82
CA LYS A 33 -10.23 26.58 -39.05
C LYS A 33 -9.49 25.59 -38.14
N VAL A 34 -10.14 24.54 -37.67
CA VAL A 34 -9.51 23.51 -36.83
C VAL A 34 -8.63 22.56 -37.66
N SER A 35 -8.95 22.34 -38.93
CA SER A 35 -8.13 21.48 -39.81
C SER A 35 -7.03 22.22 -40.59
N GLU A 36 -7.19 23.52 -40.90
CA GLU A 36 -6.22 24.26 -41.75
C GLU A 36 -5.04 24.90 -41.00
N LYS A 37 -5.06 25.02 -39.66
CA LYS A 37 -4.02 25.75 -38.90
C LYS A 37 -2.98 24.91 -38.15
N GLN A 38 -2.99 23.59 -38.30
CA GLN A 38 -1.99 22.72 -37.66
C GLN A 38 -0.52 23.03 -38.02
N PRO A 39 -0.15 23.53 -39.22
CA PRO A 39 1.26 23.79 -39.56
C PRO A 39 1.80 25.15 -39.11
N ASP A 40 0.97 26.19 -39.00
CA ASP A 40 1.42 27.56 -38.66
C ASP A 40 1.62 27.78 -37.16
N ILE A 41 1.04 26.92 -36.31
CA ILE A 41 1.22 26.95 -34.85
C ILE A 41 2.68 26.65 -34.47
N ALA A 42 3.40 25.84 -35.26
CA ALA A 42 4.81 25.55 -35.03
C ALA A 42 5.74 26.75 -35.29
N LYS A 43 5.35 27.68 -36.18
CA LYS A 43 6.14 28.86 -36.52
C LYS A 43 5.88 30.04 -35.58
N ILE A 44 4.64 30.18 -35.12
CA ILE A 44 4.23 31.23 -34.17
C ILE A 44 4.73 30.92 -32.73
N LEU A 45 4.88 29.64 -32.37
CA LEU A 45 5.49 29.23 -31.09
C LEU A 45 6.98 29.55 -30.96
N MET A 46 7.68 29.90 -32.05
CA MET A 46 9.10 30.29 -32.01
C MET A 46 9.35 31.80 -31.93
N GLU A 47 8.34 32.66 -32.11
CA GLU A 47 8.54 34.12 -32.21
C GLU A 47 7.82 34.95 -31.12
N ALA A 48 7.19 34.32 -30.12
CA ALA A 48 6.46 35.03 -29.06
C ALA A 48 7.02 34.77 -27.65
N THR A 49 8.34 34.94 -27.48
CA THR A 49 8.97 35.07 -26.15
C THR A 49 9.86 36.31 -26.11
N THR A 50 9.26 37.50 -26.09
CA THR A 50 9.91 38.71 -25.58
C THR A 50 8.84 39.69 -25.12
N ASP A 51 8.65 39.72 -23.80
CA ASP A 51 8.54 40.92 -22.96
C ASP A 51 7.52 40.73 -21.84
N PHE A 52 8.00 40.20 -20.71
CA PHE A 52 7.52 40.57 -19.39
C PHE A 52 8.68 40.37 -18.40
N SER A 53 9.60 41.33 -18.35
CA SER A 53 10.54 41.48 -17.24
C SER A 53 10.03 42.57 -16.32
N LEU A 54 9.81 42.25 -15.04
CA LEU A 54 10.22 43.03 -13.86
C LEU A 54 9.51 42.47 -12.62
N LEU A 55 10.17 41.51 -11.97
CA LEU A 55 10.10 41.33 -10.52
C LEU A 55 11.48 40.87 -10.06
N ASP A 56 12.01 41.60 -9.09
CA ASP A 56 13.40 41.62 -8.66
C ASP A 56 13.94 40.25 -8.26
N ALA A 57 15.05 39.88 -8.91
CA ALA A 57 15.87 38.75 -8.52
C ALA A 57 16.58 39.07 -7.20
N ILE A 58 16.06 38.53 -6.10
CA ILE A 58 16.88 38.28 -4.91
C ILE A 58 17.91 37.21 -5.31
N SER A 59 19.13 37.67 -5.56
CA SER A 59 20.33 36.85 -5.71
C SER A 59 20.55 36.01 -4.45
N LEU A 60 19.98 34.81 -4.41
CA LEU A 60 20.47 33.73 -3.57
C LEU A 60 21.75 33.20 -4.22
N SER A 61 22.89 33.69 -3.72
CA SER A 61 24.21 33.18 -4.04
C SER A 61 24.24 31.67 -3.81
N THR A 62 24.28 30.89 -4.89
CA THR A 62 24.70 29.49 -4.84
C THR A 62 26.14 29.46 -4.33
N PRO A 63 26.45 28.70 -3.27
CA PRO A 63 27.83 28.50 -2.87
C PRO A 63 28.55 27.78 -4.02
N LYS A 64 29.72 28.30 -4.39
CA LYS A 64 30.64 27.70 -5.36
C LYS A 64 30.76 26.19 -5.11
N ASN A 65 30.47 25.39 -6.14
CA ASN A 65 30.90 24.00 -6.24
C ASN A 65 32.41 23.97 -6.01
N GLN A 66 32.83 23.38 -4.89
CA GLN A 66 34.15 22.77 -4.79
C GLN A 66 34.13 21.54 -5.69
N ASP A 67 35.23 21.28 -6.40
CA ASP A 67 35.39 20.09 -7.24
C ASP A 67 35.04 18.82 -6.45
N ILE A 68 33.84 18.27 -6.70
CA ILE A 68 33.40 17.00 -6.13
C ILE A 68 33.96 15.90 -7.02
N ASP A 69 34.80 15.04 -6.45
CA ASP A 69 35.19 13.77 -7.08
C ASP A 69 33.90 13.01 -7.47
N PRO A 70 33.67 12.70 -8.76
CA PRO A 70 32.47 12.00 -9.21
C PRO A 70 32.26 10.62 -8.56
N SER A 71 33.29 10.04 -7.96
CA SER A 71 33.21 8.77 -7.21
C SER A 71 32.77 8.94 -5.75
N ASP A 72 32.75 10.16 -5.21
CA ASP A 72 32.35 10.45 -3.83
C ASP A 72 30.82 10.60 -3.70
N VAL A 73 30.16 9.48 -3.45
CA VAL A 73 28.70 9.40 -3.26
C VAL A 73 28.20 9.87 -1.88
N ARG A 74 29.08 10.42 -1.03
CA ARG A 74 28.66 10.96 0.28
C ARG A 74 27.69 12.12 0.12
N THR A 75 26.83 12.33 1.12
CA THR A 75 25.97 13.52 1.15
C THR A 75 26.74 14.75 1.63
N ASP A 76 26.26 15.95 1.30
CA ASP A 76 26.84 17.21 1.81
C ASP A 76 26.88 17.27 3.33
N VAL A 77 25.89 16.65 4.00
CA VAL A 77 25.85 16.56 5.45
C VAL A 77 26.97 15.66 5.97
N GLN A 78 27.18 14.49 5.37
CA GLN A 78 28.27 13.58 5.74
C GLN A 78 29.64 14.22 5.51
N ARG A 79 29.83 14.93 4.40
CA ARG A 79 31.05 15.71 4.11
C ARG A 79 31.29 16.81 5.16
N LYS A 80 30.27 17.63 5.44
CA LYS A 80 30.36 18.70 6.46
C LYS A 80 30.62 18.16 7.86
N GLN A 81 30.10 16.98 8.19
CA GLN A 81 30.34 16.28 9.45
C GLN A 81 31.68 15.54 9.50
N GLN A 82 32.47 15.55 8.42
CA GLN A 82 33.78 14.91 8.32
C GLN A 82 33.77 13.42 8.70
N LYS A 83 32.68 12.70 8.36
CA LYS A 83 32.53 11.27 8.66
C LYS A 83 33.66 10.45 8.04
N GLN A 84 34.29 9.62 8.87
CA GLN A 84 35.41 8.76 8.47
C GLN A 84 35.02 7.29 8.31
N ILE A 85 33.83 6.89 8.79
CA ILE A 85 33.36 5.50 8.74
C ILE A 85 31.90 5.41 8.31
N SER A 86 30.99 6.19 8.91
CA SER A 86 29.55 6.08 8.65
C SER A 86 29.12 6.94 7.46
N TYR A 87 29.57 6.57 6.26
CA TYR A 87 29.32 7.30 5.02
C TYR A 87 29.01 6.36 3.85
N ASP A 88 28.31 6.86 2.84
CA ASP A 88 27.81 6.03 1.74
C ASP A 88 28.93 5.66 0.75
N CYS A 89 28.88 4.44 0.20
CA CYS A 89 29.77 4.00 -0.88
C CYS A 89 29.03 3.10 -1.90
N GLY A 90 29.60 2.98 -3.10
CA GLY A 90 29.00 2.23 -4.22
C GLY A 90 27.95 3.04 -4.96
N GLU A 91 26.97 2.36 -5.56
CA GLU A 91 25.90 3.02 -6.29
C GLU A 91 24.92 3.77 -5.37
N LYS A 92 24.37 4.91 -5.83
CA LYS A 92 23.33 5.62 -5.06
C LYS A 92 22.04 4.80 -5.06
N ILE A 93 21.68 4.23 -3.91
CA ILE A 93 20.52 3.34 -3.76
C ILE A 93 19.18 4.08 -3.92
N GLY A 94 19.06 5.28 -3.32
CA GLY A 94 17.80 6.04 -3.30
C GLY A 94 16.75 5.49 -2.32
N GLY A 95 15.82 6.32 -1.85
CA GLY A 95 14.76 5.91 -0.92
C GLY A 95 15.16 5.91 0.56
N ALA A 96 16.38 6.35 0.90
CA ALA A 96 16.75 6.64 2.27
C ALA A 96 15.89 7.79 2.82
N ARG A 97 15.75 7.92 4.15
CA ARG A 97 15.01 9.06 4.73
C ARG A 97 15.51 10.42 4.24
N LYS A 98 16.83 10.55 4.07
CA LYS A 98 17.50 11.73 3.53
C LYS A 98 17.08 12.03 2.09
N ASP A 99 17.02 11.02 1.22
CA ASP A 99 16.58 11.19 -0.17
C ASP A 99 15.08 11.52 -0.23
N ILE A 100 14.29 10.85 0.61
CA ILE A 100 12.85 11.09 0.73
C ILE A 100 12.57 12.52 1.18
N GLU A 101 13.30 13.03 2.16
CA GLU A 101 13.16 14.40 2.65
C GLU A 101 13.62 15.44 1.63
N GLU A 102 14.70 15.16 0.89
CA GLU A 102 15.17 16.03 -0.19
C GLU A 102 14.12 16.13 -1.31
N TRP A 103 13.62 15.00 -1.78
CA TRP A 103 12.57 14.94 -2.79
C TRP A 103 11.25 15.52 -2.30
N LYS A 104 10.88 15.29 -1.03
CA LYS A 104 9.73 15.95 -0.39
C LYS A 104 9.88 17.46 -0.41
N ARG A 105 11.06 17.98 -0.07
CA ARG A 105 11.31 19.42 -0.08
C ARG A 105 11.20 19.97 -1.50
N LYS A 106 11.88 19.36 -2.48
CA LYS A 106 11.77 19.71 -3.90
C LYS A 106 10.32 19.73 -4.37
N PHE A 107 9.53 18.71 -4.02
CA PHE A 107 8.13 18.60 -4.41
C PHE A 107 7.20 19.55 -3.64
N LEU A 108 7.44 19.82 -2.35
CA LEU A 108 6.63 20.77 -1.58
C LEU A 108 6.89 22.21 -2.00
N ASP A 109 8.12 22.53 -2.39
CA ASP A 109 8.50 23.85 -2.87
C ASP A 109 7.91 24.12 -4.27
N ASN A 110 7.84 23.09 -5.13
CA ASN A 110 7.18 23.18 -6.43
C ASN A 110 6.46 21.85 -6.79
N PRO A 111 5.18 21.68 -6.43
CA PRO A 111 4.43 20.46 -6.74
C PRO A 111 4.01 20.45 -8.21
N SER A 112 4.95 20.11 -9.08
CA SER A 112 4.75 20.00 -10.53
C SER A 112 4.87 18.57 -11.03
N ASN A 113 4.26 18.30 -12.19
CA ASN A 113 4.40 17.01 -12.87
C ASN A 113 5.84 16.76 -13.33
N GLU A 114 6.62 17.83 -13.57
CA GLU A 114 8.03 17.74 -13.95
C GLU A 114 8.85 17.13 -12.81
N VAL A 115 8.71 17.68 -11.60
CA VAL A 115 9.38 17.15 -10.39
C VAL A 115 8.94 15.71 -10.13
N LEU A 116 7.65 15.39 -10.30
CA LEU A 116 7.18 14.01 -10.12
C LEU A 116 7.66 13.04 -11.19
N SER A 117 7.84 13.51 -12.43
CA SER A 117 8.38 12.68 -13.52
C SER A 117 9.84 12.37 -13.27
N GLU A 118 10.63 13.39 -12.94
CA GLU A 118 12.04 13.24 -12.53
C GLU A 118 12.16 12.29 -11.32
N MET A 119 11.26 12.45 -10.34
CA MET A 119 11.19 11.53 -9.20
C MET A 119 10.81 10.11 -9.58
N ALA A 120 9.88 9.93 -10.51
CA ALA A 120 9.40 8.62 -10.92
C ALA A 120 10.45 7.86 -11.73
N GLU A 121 11.29 8.56 -12.51
CA GLU A 121 12.44 7.99 -13.21
C GLU A 121 13.44 7.36 -12.25
N HIS A 122 13.71 8.02 -11.13
CA HIS A 122 14.63 7.51 -10.12
C HIS A 122 13.95 6.59 -9.09
N ASN A 123 12.66 6.80 -8.82
CA ASN A 123 11.98 6.24 -7.66
C ASN A 123 10.45 6.30 -7.77
N LEU A 124 9.88 5.45 -8.63
CA LEU A 124 8.43 5.35 -8.83
C LEU A 124 7.64 5.10 -7.53
N HIS A 125 8.19 4.32 -6.59
CA HIS A 125 7.51 4.02 -5.32
C HIS A 125 7.32 5.28 -4.47
N LEU A 126 8.40 6.06 -4.30
CA LEU A 126 8.37 7.31 -3.55
C LEU A 126 7.50 8.36 -4.24
N ALA A 127 7.61 8.48 -5.56
CA ALA A 127 6.78 9.37 -6.35
C ALA A 127 5.29 9.05 -6.14
N THR A 128 4.93 7.75 -6.09
CA THR A 128 3.57 7.29 -5.78
C THR A 128 3.16 7.55 -4.32
N GLU A 129 4.06 7.44 -3.34
CA GLU A 129 3.77 7.77 -1.93
C GLU A 129 3.48 9.27 -1.75
N LEU A 130 4.20 10.12 -2.50
CA LEU A 130 4.10 11.58 -2.44
C LEU A 130 2.99 12.15 -3.30
N ALA A 131 2.65 11.50 -4.41
CA ALA A 131 1.43 11.77 -5.15
C ALA A 131 0.23 11.25 -4.35
N ASN A 132 -0.15 12.01 -3.32
CA ASN A 132 -1.29 11.71 -2.47
C ASN A 132 -2.18 12.93 -2.27
N LYS A 133 -3.47 12.68 -2.13
CA LYS A 133 -4.47 13.74 -1.92
C LYS A 133 -4.25 14.58 -0.67
N LYS A 134 -3.50 14.12 0.33
CA LYS A 134 -3.28 14.92 1.55
C LYS A 134 -2.34 16.10 1.28
N ILE A 135 -1.38 15.92 0.38
CA ILE A 135 -0.44 16.99 0.02
C ILE A 135 -1.15 18.04 -0.85
N ILE A 136 -1.89 17.62 -1.88
CA ILE A 136 -2.60 18.54 -2.79
C ILE A 136 -3.72 19.33 -2.08
N PHE A 137 -4.36 18.72 -1.09
CA PHE A 137 -5.39 19.34 -0.26
C PHE A 137 -4.87 19.73 1.12
N SER A 138 -3.56 20.02 1.26
CA SER A 138 -2.95 20.44 2.54
C SER A 138 -3.54 21.74 3.08
N TRP A 139 -4.00 22.62 2.18
CA TRP A 139 -4.71 23.86 2.48
C TRP A 139 -6.14 23.63 3.02
N PHE A 140 -6.67 22.41 2.89
CA PHE A 140 -8.06 22.11 3.26
C PHE A 140 -8.13 21.79 4.75
N ASP A 141 -8.50 22.79 5.55
CA ASP A 141 -8.80 22.63 6.96
C ASP A 141 -10.16 23.25 7.32
N MET A 142 -10.92 22.58 8.19
CA MET A 142 -12.29 23.00 8.51
C MET A 142 -12.32 24.28 9.36
N GLU A 143 -11.33 24.51 10.23
CA GLU A 143 -11.22 25.73 11.02
C GLU A 143 -10.77 26.90 10.14
N GLU A 144 -9.80 26.67 9.24
CA GLU A 144 -9.40 27.70 8.28
C GLU A 144 -10.55 28.14 7.36
N LEU A 145 -11.35 27.18 6.86
CA LEU A 145 -12.52 27.50 6.02
C LEU A 145 -13.58 28.28 6.79
N PHE A 146 -13.79 27.95 8.08
CA PHE A 146 -14.66 28.74 8.95
C PHE A 146 -14.17 30.19 9.07
N ASN A 147 -12.86 30.38 9.32
CA ASN A 147 -12.27 31.71 9.44
C ASN A 147 -12.31 32.50 8.13
N LYS A 148 -12.28 31.83 6.98
CA LYS A 148 -12.45 32.42 5.64
C LYS A 148 -13.93 32.70 5.28
N GLY A 149 -14.87 32.43 6.19
CA GLY A 149 -16.30 32.71 5.97
C GLY A 149 -16.99 31.74 5.01
N VAL A 150 -16.43 30.55 4.79
CA VAL A 150 -17.05 29.53 3.93
C VAL A 150 -18.30 28.96 4.59
N GLU A 151 -19.36 28.77 3.82
CA GLU A 151 -20.59 28.14 4.31
C GLU A 151 -20.33 26.70 4.78
N ILE A 152 -20.90 26.32 5.93
CA ILE A 152 -20.72 24.97 6.51
C ILE A 152 -21.11 23.85 5.54
N ARG A 153 -22.20 24.03 4.78
CA ARG A 153 -22.64 23.05 3.77
C ARG A 153 -21.62 22.90 2.65
N ALA A 154 -21.00 23.99 2.22
CA ALA A 154 -19.94 23.98 1.20
C ALA A 154 -18.67 23.30 1.74
N ALA A 155 -18.18 23.73 2.91
CA ALA A 155 -17.00 23.16 3.54
C ALA A 155 -17.15 21.66 3.82
N TYR A 156 -18.27 21.26 4.44
CA TYR A 156 -18.54 19.86 4.72
C TYR A 156 -18.72 19.05 3.43
N GLY A 157 -19.38 19.60 2.41
CA GLY A 157 -19.52 19.00 1.08
C GLY A 157 -18.17 18.76 0.40
N MET A 158 -17.27 19.75 0.39
CA MET A 158 -15.89 19.59 -0.08
C MET A 158 -15.17 18.48 0.69
N SER A 159 -15.31 18.43 2.01
CA SER A 159 -14.69 17.37 2.83
C SER A 159 -15.18 15.96 2.44
N LEU A 160 -16.45 15.83 2.07
CA LEU A 160 -17.06 14.58 1.62
C LEU A 160 -16.60 14.19 0.21
N LEU A 161 -16.36 15.15 -0.67
CA LEU A 161 -15.80 14.92 -2.01
C LEU A 161 -14.33 14.50 -1.93
N ILE A 162 -13.50 15.19 -1.13
CA ILE A 162 -12.08 14.85 -0.92
C ILE A 162 -11.94 13.43 -0.36
N ARG A 163 -12.85 12.98 0.51
CA ARG A 163 -12.88 11.60 1.02
C ARG A 163 -13.08 10.55 -0.08
N ARG A 164 -13.83 10.87 -1.14
CA ARG A 164 -14.10 9.97 -2.27
C ARG A 164 -12.97 9.90 -3.30
N LEU A 165 -12.03 10.83 -3.26
CA LEU A 165 -10.85 10.78 -4.12
C LEU A 165 -9.96 9.58 -3.75
N PRO A 166 -9.34 8.91 -4.73
CA PRO A 166 -8.39 7.83 -4.46
C PRO A 166 -7.23 8.34 -3.61
N THR A 167 -6.70 7.49 -2.72
CA THR A 167 -5.60 7.89 -1.81
C THR A 167 -4.24 7.92 -2.52
N ASN A 168 -4.07 7.10 -3.55
CA ASN A 168 -2.89 6.99 -4.40
C ASN A 168 -3.33 6.73 -5.85
N SER A 169 -2.37 6.79 -6.78
CA SER A 169 -2.57 6.55 -8.22
C SER A 169 -2.82 5.08 -8.60
N LYS A 170 -3.28 4.21 -7.69
CA LYS A 170 -3.53 2.80 -8.04
C LYS A 170 -4.50 2.71 -9.22
N ASN A 171 -4.04 2.07 -10.30
CA ASN A 171 -4.72 1.91 -11.61
C ASN A 171 -4.84 3.19 -12.45
N LEU A 172 -4.03 4.21 -12.15
CA LEU A 172 -3.94 5.48 -12.86
C LEU A 172 -2.48 5.76 -13.23
N ASN A 173 -2.26 6.48 -14.34
CA ASN A 173 -0.96 7.09 -14.55
C ASN A 173 -0.72 8.16 -13.47
N LEU A 174 0.51 8.21 -12.94
CA LEU A 174 0.90 9.12 -11.86
C LEU A 174 0.63 10.60 -12.21
N ILE A 175 0.95 10.99 -13.44
CA ILE A 175 0.78 12.35 -13.95
C ILE A 175 -0.71 12.67 -14.10
N GLU A 176 -1.47 11.78 -14.76
CA GLU A 176 -2.92 11.94 -14.92
C GLU A 176 -3.64 12.09 -13.57
N TYR A 177 -3.23 11.29 -12.57
CA TYR A 177 -3.79 11.37 -11.22
C TYR A 177 -3.51 12.73 -10.58
N MET A 178 -2.29 13.25 -10.73
CA MET A 178 -1.88 14.52 -10.14
C MET A 178 -2.52 15.72 -10.82
N ASP A 179 -2.68 15.69 -12.14
CA ASP A 179 -3.44 16.68 -12.90
C ASP A 179 -4.89 16.72 -12.43
N ALA A 180 -5.52 15.56 -12.30
CA ALA A 180 -6.89 15.45 -11.81
C ALA A 180 -7.04 16.08 -10.41
N LEU A 181 -6.16 15.74 -9.48
CA LEU A 181 -6.21 16.28 -8.12
C LEU A 181 -5.92 17.78 -8.08
N SER A 182 -4.95 18.26 -8.86
CA SER A 182 -4.55 19.67 -8.90
C SER A 182 -5.66 20.52 -9.49
N PHE A 183 -6.32 20.06 -10.55
CA PHE A 183 -7.50 20.68 -11.13
C PHE A 183 -8.64 20.78 -10.11
N ILE A 184 -8.99 19.68 -9.45
CA ILE A 184 -10.06 19.68 -8.42
C ILE A 184 -9.70 20.61 -7.26
N SER A 185 -8.45 20.58 -6.80
CA SER A 185 -7.95 21.43 -5.71
C SER A 185 -8.03 22.91 -6.08
N GLY A 186 -7.64 23.27 -7.31
CA GLY A 186 -7.77 24.62 -7.84
C GLY A 186 -9.21 25.13 -7.86
N GLU A 187 -10.16 24.29 -8.29
CA GLU A 187 -11.58 24.65 -8.28
C GLU A 187 -12.15 24.79 -6.86
N PHE A 188 -11.74 23.91 -5.94
CA PHE A 188 -12.22 23.94 -4.56
C PHE A 188 -11.76 25.17 -3.79
N LYS A 189 -10.56 25.71 -4.07
CA LYS A 189 -10.05 26.94 -3.44
C LYS A 189 -10.94 28.17 -3.67
N ARG A 190 -11.75 28.18 -4.73
CA ARG A 190 -12.63 29.29 -5.10
C ARG A 190 -14.02 29.21 -4.45
N ILE A 191 -14.33 28.13 -3.74
CA ILE A 191 -15.67 27.85 -3.21
C ILE A 191 -15.83 28.49 -1.83
N THR A 192 -16.82 29.36 -1.71
CA THR A 192 -17.25 29.99 -0.45
C THR A 192 -18.70 29.63 -0.09
N THR A 193 -19.55 29.35 -1.09
CA THR A 193 -20.98 29.05 -0.89
C THR A 193 -21.38 27.66 -1.38
N PHE A 194 -22.50 27.15 -0.89
CA PHE A 194 -23.02 25.85 -1.30
C PHE A 194 -23.51 25.85 -2.76
N GLU A 195 -24.00 26.99 -3.26
CA GLU A 195 -24.36 27.14 -4.67
C GLU A 195 -23.13 27.03 -5.58
N GLN A 196 -22.01 27.65 -5.19
CA GLN A 196 -20.74 27.49 -5.91
C GLN A 196 -20.29 26.03 -5.92
N LEU A 197 -20.40 25.32 -4.79
CA LEU A 197 -20.08 23.89 -4.75
C LEU A 197 -20.93 23.07 -5.72
N LYS A 198 -22.25 23.29 -5.77
CA LYS A 198 -23.13 22.60 -6.72
C LYS A 198 -22.78 22.92 -8.17
N ALA A 199 -22.46 24.18 -8.47
CA ALA A 199 -22.02 24.60 -9.80
C ALA A 199 -20.72 23.90 -10.20
N THR A 200 -19.73 23.83 -9.31
CA THR A 200 -18.47 23.11 -9.55
C THR A 200 -18.70 21.61 -9.77
N ILE A 201 -19.53 20.96 -8.96
CA ILE A 201 -19.87 19.53 -9.17
C ILE A 201 -20.52 19.33 -10.54
N ARG A 202 -21.44 20.21 -10.93
CA ARG A 202 -22.07 20.15 -12.26
C ARG A 202 -21.05 20.31 -13.39
N ARG A 203 -20.08 21.22 -13.24
CA ARG A 203 -18.97 21.36 -14.22
C ARG A 203 -18.17 20.07 -14.33
N PHE A 204 -17.83 19.43 -13.21
CA PHE A 204 -17.15 18.14 -13.24
C PHE A 204 -17.98 17.05 -13.90
N SER A 205 -19.29 16.98 -13.62
CA SER A 205 -20.21 16.04 -14.28
C SER A 205 -20.24 16.23 -15.81
N ILE A 206 -20.20 17.48 -16.29
CA ILE A 206 -20.12 17.78 -17.73
C ILE A 206 -18.81 17.24 -18.31
N LEU A 207 -17.68 17.45 -17.64
CA LEU A 207 -16.35 17.03 -18.12
C LEU A 207 -16.18 15.50 -18.23
N VAL A 208 -16.90 14.73 -17.40
CA VAL A 208 -16.84 13.25 -17.43
C VAL A 208 -17.91 12.60 -18.32
N THR A 209 -18.63 13.40 -19.12
CA THR A 209 -19.73 12.88 -19.94
C THR A 209 -19.21 11.87 -20.98
N PRO A 210 -19.80 10.67 -21.08
CA PRO A 210 -19.33 9.63 -22.00
C PRO A 210 -19.51 9.99 -23.48
N GLN A 211 -18.56 9.54 -24.32
CA GLN A 211 -18.60 9.74 -25.78
C GLN A 211 -19.90 9.28 -26.46
N LYS A 212 -20.49 8.19 -25.97
CA LYS A 212 -21.73 7.61 -26.51
C LYS A 212 -22.93 8.57 -26.47
N ASP A 213 -22.87 9.61 -25.63
CA ASP A 213 -23.98 10.56 -25.44
C ASP A 213 -23.85 11.78 -26.38
N LEU A 214 -22.77 11.88 -27.18
CA LEU A 214 -22.51 13.02 -28.08
C LEU A 214 -23.69 13.33 -28.99
N GLU A 215 -24.18 12.33 -29.71
CA GLU A 215 -25.27 12.47 -30.68
C GLU A 215 -26.54 12.99 -30.01
N TRP A 216 -26.82 12.58 -28.77
CA TRP A 216 -27.96 13.05 -28.01
C TRP A 216 -27.88 14.55 -27.72
N TYR A 217 -26.72 15.03 -27.25
CA TYR A 217 -26.52 16.44 -26.94
C TYR A 217 -26.47 17.33 -28.19
N GLU A 218 -25.90 16.83 -29.29
CA GLU A 218 -25.94 17.52 -30.59
C GLU A 218 -27.38 17.69 -31.09
N ASN A 219 -28.18 16.62 -31.02
CA ASN A 219 -29.59 16.66 -31.37
C ASN A 219 -30.40 17.62 -30.49
N MET A 220 -30.11 17.66 -29.19
CA MET A 220 -30.72 18.60 -28.25
C MET A 220 -30.35 20.05 -28.57
N TYR A 221 -29.08 20.34 -28.87
CA TYR A 221 -28.65 21.66 -29.31
C TYR A 221 -29.41 22.10 -30.57
N ASN A 222 -29.43 21.24 -31.60
CA ASN A 222 -30.11 21.51 -32.87
C ASN A 222 -31.61 21.76 -32.66
N LYS A 223 -32.25 20.96 -31.81
CA LYS A 223 -33.67 21.12 -31.45
C LYS A 223 -33.93 22.50 -30.83
N TYR A 224 -33.13 22.91 -29.85
CA TYR A 224 -33.32 24.21 -29.20
C TYR A 224 -32.95 25.39 -30.11
N SER A 225 -31.94 25.23 -30.97
CA SER A 225 -31.58 26.23 -32.00
C SER A 225 -32.76 26.49 -32.93
N LYS A 226 -33.41 25.44 -33.43
CA LYS A 226 -34.59 25.57 -34.29
C LYS A 226 -35.77 26.24 -33.57
N GLN A 227 -36.00 25.91 -32.30
CA GLN A 227 -37.05 26.54 -31.49
C GLN A 227 -36.75 28.03 -31.23
N TYR A 228 -35.48 28.39 -31.07
CA TYR A 228 -35.02 29.76 -30.88
C TYR A 228 -35.21 30.60 -32.14
N GLU A 229 -34.85 30.07 -33.33
CA GLU A 229 -35.07 30.74 -34.62
C GLU A 229 -36.56 31.07 -34.82
N LEU A 230 -37.45 30.09 -34.61
CA LEU A 230 -38.91 30.29 -34.70
C LEU A 230 -39.42 31.31 -33.67
N ALA A 231 -38.88 31.30 -32.45
CA ALA A 231 -39.26 32.24 -31.40
C ALA A 231 -38.86 33.69 -31.75
N ILE A 232 -37.69 33.89 -32.35
CA ILE A 232 -37.25 35.21 -32.85
C ILE A 232 -38.12 35.69 -34.01
N GLU A 233 -38.45 34.80 -34.96
CA GLU A 233 -39.32 35.15 -36.08
C GLU A 233 -40.71 35.60 -35.60
N SER A 234 -41.23 34.97 -34.55
CA SER A 234 -42.51 35.32 -33.90
C SER A 234 -42.46 36.57 -33.00
N GLN A 235 -41.26 37.09 -32.71
CA GLN A 235 -41.03 38.26 -31.86
C GLN A 235 -41.53 39.58 -32.47
N LYS A 236 -41.93 39.55 -33.74
CA LYS A 236 -42.59 40.67 -34.42
C LYS A 236 -44.05 40.90 -34.00
N THR A 237 -44.64 40.06 -33.12
CA THR A 237 -46.10 40.10 -32.88
C THR A 237 -46.58 39.95 -31.42
N TYR A 238 -45.76 39.55 -30.42
CA TYR A 238 -46.22 39.32 -29.03
C TYR A 238 -45.20 39.69 -27.93
N GLY A 239 -45.70 40.15 -26.77
CA GLY A 239 -44.96 40.72 -25.62
C GLY A 239 -44.36 39.75 -24.57
N ASP A 240 -44.03 40.28 -23.39
CA ASP A 240 -43.17 39.81 -22.27
C ASP A 240 -42.97 38.29 -22.04
N ASN A 241 -43.96 37.43 -22.28
CA ASN A 241 -43.83 35.97 -22.16
C ASN A 241 -42.83 35.36 -23.17
N LEU A 242 -42.60 36.05 -24.30
CA LEU A 242 -41.67 35.59 -25.32
C LEU A 242 -40.20 35.77 -24.90
N GLU A 243 -39.88 36.84 -24.15
CA GLU A 243 -38.52 37.09 -23.66
C GLU A 243 -38.07 36.01 -22.67
N VAL A 244 -38.96 35.62 -21.76
CA VAL A 244 -38.71 34.53 -20.79
C VAL A 244 -38.46 33.20 -21.51
N ASN A 245 -39.23 32.92 -22.57
CA ASN A 245 -39.06 31.71 -23.37
C ASN A 245 -37.73 31.71 -24.14
N ILE A 246 -37.36 32.85 -24.73
CA ILE A 246 -36.08 33.03 -25.44
C ILE A 246 -34.90 32.81 -24.48
N LYS A 247 -34.92 33.41 -23.28
CA LYS A 247 -33.89 33.21 -22.25
C LYS A 247 -33.74 31.73 -21.86
N ARG A 248 -34.86 31.01 -21.73
CA ARG A 248 -34.86 29.56 -21.45
C ARG A 248 -34.26 28.75 -22.60
N LEU A 249 -34.61 29.05 -23.84
CA LEU A 249 -34.08 28.37 -25.03
C LEU A 249 -32.57 28.58 -25.15
N LEU A 250 -32.10 29.81 -24.99
CA LEU A 250 -30.67 30.15 -24.95
C LEU A 250 -29.92 29.37 -23.86
N THR A 251 -30.50 29.27 -22.67
CA THR A 251 -29.93 28.49 -21.56
C THR A 251 -29.81 27.01 -21.91
N ASN A 252 -30.83 26.44 -22.56
CA ASN A 252 -30.82 25.04 -22.96
C ASN A 252 -29.82 24.77 -24.09
N MET A 253 -29.74 25.65 -25.09
CA MET A 253 -28.71 25.58 -26.15
C MET A 253 -27.31 25.62 -25.53
N ARG A 254 -27.06 26.58 -24.63
CA ARG A 254 -25.78 26.72 -23.93
C ARG A 254 -25.42 25.44 -23.18
N ASN A 255 -26.37 24.86 -22.42
CA ASN A 255 -26.15 23.61 -21.70
C ASN A 255 -25.76 22.48 -22.66
N SER A 256 -26.52 22.25 -23.72
CA SER A 256 -26.24 21.20 -24.69
C SER A 256 -24.86 21.37 -25.35
N LEU A 257 -24.50 22.60 -25.71
CA LEU A 257 -23.19 22.91 -26.30
C LEU A 257 -22.03 22.63 -25.34
N CYS A 258 -22.19 22.92 -24.04
CA CYS A 258 -21.18 22.61 -23.04
C CYS A 258 -20.89 21.10 -22.95
N TYR A 259 -21.94 20.26 -23.03
CA TYR A 259 -21.77 18.80 -23.05
C TYR A 259 -21.08 18.32 -24.33
N VAL A 260 -21.48 18.84 -25.51
CA VAL A 260 -20.82 18.50 -26.78
C VAL A 260 -19.32 18.84 -26.72
N MET A 261 -18.98 20.06 -26.28
CA MET A 261 -17.58 20.48 -26.16
C MET A 261 -16.80 19.60 -25.18
N ALA A 262 -17.38 19.30 -24.01
CA ALA A 262 -16.73 18.46 -23.00
C ALA A 262 -16.47 17.04 -23.49
N ILE A 263 -17.42 16.45 -24.22
CA ILE A 263 -17.27 15.12 -24.82
C ILE A 263 -16.13 15.13 -25.86
N LEU A 264 -16.07 16.15 -26.72
CA LEU A 264 -15.02 16.29 -27.73
C LEU A 264 -13.62 16.47 -27.12
N MET A 265 -13.51 17.00 -25.90
CA MET A 265 -12.24 17.12 -25.17
C MET A 265 -11.78 15.81 -24.51
N GLN A 266 -12.61 14.76 -24.50
CA GLN A 266 -12.28 13.40 -24.03
C GLN A 266 -11.69 13.33 -22.60
N ASP A 267 -12.37 13.92 -21.61
CA ASP A 267 -11.93 13.92 -20.20
C ASP A 267 -10.46 14.35 -20.01
N PRO A 268 -10.13 15.62 -20.30
CA PRO A 268 -8.75 16.10 -20.40
C PRO A 268 -7.95 16.01 -19.08
N PHE A 269 -8.64 15.80 -17.95
CA PHE A 269 -8.05 15.69 -16.62
C PHE A 269 -8.17 14.28 -16.01
N GLY A 270 -8.69 13.28 -16.75
CA GLY A 270 -8.86 11.92 -16.24
C GLY A 270 -9.80 11.79 -15.05
N LEU A 271 -10.77 12.71 -14.89
CA LEU A 271 -11.72 12.71 -13.77
C LEU A 271 -12.57 11.45 -13.73
N SER A 272 -12.89 10.87 -14.90
CA SER A 272 -13.69 9.65 -15.05
C SER A 272 -13.04 8.44 -14.36
N LYS A 273 -11.71 8.46 -14.23
CA LYS A 273 -10.91 7.38 -13.67
C LYS A 273 -10.77 7.44 -12.13
N LEU A 274 -11.32 8.46 -11.46
CA LEU A 274 -11.23 8.66 -10.00
C LEU A 274 -12.23 7.83 -9.15
N GLY A 275 -12.63 6.65 -9.64
CA GLY A 275 -13.44 5.66 -8.92
C GLY A 275 -14.71 6.23 -8.26
N THR A 276 -14.80 6.19 -6.93
CA THR A 276 -16.02 6.63 -6.22
C THR A 276 -16.37 8.11 -6.41
N PHE A 277 -15.39 8.93 -6.80
CA PHE A 277 -15.63 10.32 -7.14
C PHE A 277 -16.36 10.43 -8.49
N SER A 278 -15.88 9.75 -9.53
CA SER A 278 -16.54 9.77 -10.86
C SER A 278 -17.92 9.12 -10.84
N GLU A 279 -18.09 8.04 -10.06
CA GLU A 279 -19.40 7.43 -9.84
C GLU A 279 -20.44 8.39 -9.26
N LEU A 280 -20.02 9.33 -8.41
CA LEU A 280 -20.90 10.36 -7.85
C LEU A 280 -21.31 11.36 -8.92
N LEU A 281 -20.38 11.75 -9.79
CA LEU A 281 -20.62 12.71 -10.87
C LEU A 281 -21.58 12.18 -11.93
N LEU A 282 -21.54 10.87 -12.20
CA LEU A 282 -22.30 10.20 -13.25
C LEU A 282 -23.66 9.65 -12.79
N SER A 283 -23.92 9.59 -11.48
CA SER A 283 -25.13 8.96 -10.94
C SER A 283 -26.00 9.95 -10.16
N ASP A 284 -27.17 10.28 -10.72
CA ASP A 284 -28.18 11.11 -10.08
C ASP A 284 -28.56 10.62 -8.68
N LYS A 285 -28.68 9.30 -8.49
CA LYS A 285 -28.99 8.69 -7.19
C LYS A 285 -27.88 8.98 -6.18
N LYS A 286 -26.62 8.82 -6.56
CA LYS A 286 -25.46 9.08 -5.69
C LYS A 286 -25.30 10.57 -5.41
N TYR A 287 -25.51 11.42 -6.42
CA TYR A 287 -25.50 12.87 -6.26
C TYR A 287 -26.58 13.36 -5.28
N ARG A 288 -27.84 12.91 -5.42
CA ARG A 288 -28.92 13.25 -4.47
C ARG A 288 -28.58 12.81 -3.04
N SER A 289 -28.09 11.58 -2.88
CA SER A 289 -27.64 11.08 -1.57
C SER A 289 -26.48 11.90 -0.99
N PHE A 290 -25.57 12.37 -1.83
CA PHE A 290 -24.51 13.29 -1.44
C PHE A 290 -25.08 14.62 -0.95
N ILE A 291 -26.01 15.24 -1.69
CA ILE A 291 -26.65 16.50 -1.28
C ILE A 291 -27.31 16.33 0.08
N THR A 292 -28.13 15.28 0.31
CA THR A 292 -28.70 14.98 1.62
C THR A 292 -27.64 14.83 2.72
N SER A 293 -26.49 14.23 2.39
CA SER A 293 -25.38 14.09 3.35
C SER A 293 -24.76 15.44 3.73
N THR A 294 -24.72 16.42 2.81
CA THR A 294 -24.21 17.77 3.12
C THR A 294 -25.09 18.54 4.10
N GLU A 295 -26.36 18.13 4.26
CA GLU A 295 -27.33 18.77 5.15
C GLU A 295 -27.15 18.39 6.62
N LYS A 296 -26.25 17.45 6.92
CA LYS A 296 -26.00 16.95 8.28
C LYS A 296 -25.76 18.09 9.29
N PHE A 297 -25.03 19.13 8.87
CA PHE A 297 -24.69 20.26 9.73
C PHE A 297 -25.39 21.53 9.26
N THR A 298 -26.24 22.09 10.13
CA THR A 298 -26.98 23.33 9.86
C THR A 298 -26.17 24.58 10.24
N SER A 299 -25.14 24.44 11.08
CA SER A 299 -24.27 25.54 11.53
C SER A 299 -22.88 25.03 11.88
N TRP A 300 -21.89 25.92 11.85
CA TRP A 300 -20.51 25.65 12.28
C TRP A 300 -20.43 25.24 13.76
N THR A 301 -21.26 25.83 14.62
CA THR A 301 -21.33 25.49 16.05
C THR A 301 -21.63 24.01 16.29
N LYS A 302 -22.67 23.48 15.63
CA LYS A 302 -23.02 22.04 15.72
C LYS A 302 -21.90 21.14 15.21
N TYR A 303 -21.21 21.55 14.14
CA TYR A 303 -20.08 20.80 13.60
C TYR A 303 -18.96 20.66 14.64
N PHE A 304 -18.53 21.78 15.24
CA PHE A 304 -17.44 21.77 16.22
C PHE A 304 -17.81 21.00 17.50
N GLU A 305 -19.04 21.11 17.99
CA GLU A 305 -19.52 20.33 19.14
C GLU A 305 -19.50 18.82 18.88
N GLU A 306 -20.02 18.36 17.74
CA GLU A 306 -20.02 16.93 17.39
C GLU A 306 -18.59 16.42 17.13
N ASN A 307 -17.75 17.23 16.49
CA ASN A 307 -16.36 16.88 16.23
C ASN A 307 -15.54 16.79 17.52
N LYS A 308 -15.79 17.68 18.50
CA LYS A 308 -15.18 17.62 19.84
C LYS A 308 -15.57 16.33 20.57
N LYS A 309 -16.87 16.01 20.64
CA LYS A 309 -17.36 14.74 21.22
C LYS A 309 -16.73 13.52 20.57
N ARG A 310 -16.64 13.51 19.23
CA ARG A 310 -16.00 12.42 18.49
C ARG A 310 -14.52 12.29 18.81
N THR A 311 -13.81 13.41 18.94
CA THR A 311 -12.38 13.45 19.23
C THR A 311 -12.10 12.99 20.66
N GLU A 312 -12.92 13.41 21.63
CA GLU A 312 -12.86 12.94 23.02
C GLU A 312 -13.13 11.43 23.12
N GLN A 313 -14.14 10.91 22.40
CA GLN A 313 -14.43 9.48 22.36
C GLN A 313 -13.31 8.67 21.67
N ALA A 314 -12.74 9.21 20.58
CA ALA A 314 -11.62 8.59 19.89
C ALA A 314 -10.34 8.59 20.75
N ALA A 315 -10.13 9.63 21.55
CA ALA A 315 -9.04 9.71 22.52
C ALA A 315 -9.22 8.67 23.64
N LYS A 316 -10.44 8.50 24.17
CA LYS A 316 -10.77 7.44 25.15
C LYS A 316 -10.54 6.03 24.59
N ASN A 317 -10.78 5.81 23.29
CA ASN A 317 -10.59 4.52 22.63
C ASN A 317 -9.15 4.27 22.13
N LYS A 318 -8.31 5.30 22.02
CA LYS A 318 -6.89 5.18 21.70
C LYS A 318 -6.10 4.88 22.98
N GLY A 319 -6.33 3.71 23.56
CA GLY A 319 -5.35 3.12 24.46
C GLY A 319 -4.00 2.94 23.72
N PRO A 320 -2.86 2.91 24.44
CA PRO A 320 -1.57 2.66 23.81
C PRO A 320 -1.64 1.35 23.04
N ARG A 321 -1.39 1.41 21.72
CA ARG A 321 -1.23 0.20 20.90
C ARG A 321 0.08 -0.46 21.34
N LYS A 322 0.01 -1.33 22.34
CA LYS A 322 1.10 -2.26 22.64
C LYS A 322 1.29 -3.13 21.40
N SER A 323 2.55 -3.29 21.03
CA SER A 323 3.02 -4.30 20.08
C SER A 323 2.45 -5.64 20.49
N VAL A 324 1.95 -6.42 19.52
CA VAL A 324 1.41 -7.76 19.78
C VAL A 324 2.51 -8.68 20.32
N TRP A 325 3.76 -8.40 19.94
CA TRP A 325 4.96 -9.11 20.35
C TRP A 325 6.18 -8.20 20.22
N GLU A 326 7.18 -8.37 21.09
CA GLU A 326 8.52 -7.76 20.97
C GLU A 326 9.57 -8.84 21.23
N ARG A 327 10.65 -8.82 20.44
CA ARG A 327 11.76 -9.76 20.55
C ARG A 327 12.54 -9.49 21.84
N GLU A 328 12.95 -10.56 22.53
CA GLU A 328 13.94 -10.47 23.60
C GLU A 328 15.33 -10.25 23.00
N LEU A 329 16.01 -9.17 23.41
CA LEU A 329 17.25 -8.73 22.81
C LEU A 329 18.43 -8.92 23.78
N PRO A 330 19.63 -9.27 23.28
CA PRO A 330 20.80 -9.32 24.13
C PRO A 330 21.24 -7.90 24.50
N VAL A 331 21.80 -7.72 25.70
CA VAL A 331 22.37 -6.44 26.14
C VAL A 331 23.59 -6.08 25.28
N GLU A 332 24.43 -7.08 24.98
CA GLU A 332 25.57 -6.97 24.08
C GLU A 332 25.62 -8.21 23.17
N PRO A 333 25.66 -8.05 21.84
CA PRO A 333 25.74 -9.18 20.92
C PRO A 333 27.10 -9.87 21.04
N LYS A 334 27.09 -11.19 21.18
CA LYS A 334 28.30 -12.01 21.26
C LYS A 334 28.47 -12.88 20.01
N ARG A 335 29.72 -13.10 19.64
CA ARG A 335 30.12 -14.11 18.65
C ARG A 335 31.18 -15.03 19.25
N THR A 336 31.01 -16.34 19.09
CA THR A 336 32.00 -17.35 19.50
C THR A 336 32.09 -18.43 18.42
N GLY A 337 33.31 -18.85 18.08
CA GLY A 337 33.56 -19.75 16.96
C GLY A 337 33.46 -19.04 15.60
N GLY A 338 33.45 -19.83 14.53
CA GLY A 338 33.45 -19.34 13.14
C GLY A 338 34.85 -18.97 12.64
N ARG A 339 34.95 -18.70 11.33
CA ARG A 339 36.18 -18.24 10.70
C ARG A 339 36.49 -16.82 11.14
N GLU A 340 37.75 -16.55 11.49
CA GLU A 340 38.20 -15.18 11.76
C GLU A 340 38.52 -14.45 10.45
N ILE A 341 38.14 -13.18 10.40
CA ILE A 341 38.40 -12.28 9.28
C ILE A 341 39.07 -11.00 9.78
N GLU A 342 39.83 -10.34 8.90
CA GLU A 342 40.34 -9.01 9.18
C GLU A 342 39.18 -8.04 9.43
N GLU A 343 39.34 -7.13 10.41
CA GLU A 343 38.29 -6.19 10.75
C GLU A 343 38.02 -5.23 9.58
N ILE A 344 36.84 -5.36 9.00
CA ILE A 344 36.32 -4.43 8.01
C ILE A 344 35.95 -3.12 8.73
N ARG A 345 36.72 -2.06 8.46
CA ARG A 345 36.60 -0.76 9.15
C ARG A 345 36.10 0.36 8.26
N LYS A 346 36.03 0.13 6.95
CA LYS A 346 35.52 1.09 5.98
C LYS A 346 34.35 0.51 5.15
N PRO A 347 33.39 1.35 4.72
CA PRO A 347 32.29 0.93 3.85
C PRO A 347 32.74 0.25 2.56
N GLU A 348 33.79 0.73 1.90
CA GLU A 348 34.28 0.20 0.63
C GLU A 348 34.85 -1.21 0.80
N GLN A 349 35.55 -1.46 1.93
CA GLN A 349 36.03 -2.80 2.27
C GLN A 349 34.86 -3.77 2.45
N PHE A 350 33.76 -3.32 3.08
CA PHE A 350 32.56 -4.13 3.26
C PHE A 350 31.90 -4.43 1.92
N GLN A 351 31.79 -3.41 1.06
CA GLN A 351 31.23 -3.53 -0.28
C GLN A 351 32.04 -4.53 -1.12
N GLU A 352 33.36 -4.37 -1.18
CA GLU A 352 34.25 -5.19 -2.00
C GLU A 352 34.32 -6.64 -1.52
N PHE A 353 34.42 -6.86 -0.21
CA PHE A 353 34.53 -8.19 0.39
C PHE A 353 33.32 -9.07 0.06
N PHE A 354 32.11 -8.53 0.19
CA PHE A 354 30.86 -9.26 -0.09
C PHE A 354 30.34 -9.08 -1.52
N GLY A 355 30.95 -8.22 -2.34
CA GLY A 355 30.47 -7.90 -3.68
C GLY A 355 29.13 -7.14 -3.69
N LEU A 356 28.88 -6.29 -2.70
CA LEU A 356 27.61 -5.56 -2.60
C LEU A 356 27.51 -4.46 -3.65
N ARG A 357 26.29 -4.18 -4.10
CA ARG A 357 26.02 -3.05 -4.99
C ARG A 357 26.34 -1.70 -4.34
N ALA A 358 26.00 -1.56 -3.06
CA ALA A 358 26.20 -0.33 -2.29
C ALA A 358 26.09 -0.55 -0.77
N VAL A 359 26.66 0.40 -0.02
CA VAL A 359 26.54 0.50 1.43
C VAL A 359 26.11 1.92 1.81
N GLU A 360 25.05 2.06 2.60
CA GLU A 360 24.46 3.35 2.94
C GLU A 360 24.34 3.57 4.45
N PHE A 361 24.61 4.80 4.90
CA PHE A 361 24.46 5.16 6.31
C PHE A 361 23.48 6.33 6.50
N GLY A 362 22.72 6.27 7.59
CA GLY A 362 21.85 7.37 8.01
C GLY A 362 22.66 8.58 8.53
N HIS A 363 22.16 9.80 8.31
CA HIS A 363 22.80 11.03 8.80
C HIS A 363 23.04 11.07 10.32
N TRP A 364 22.23 10.34 11.09
CA TRP A 364 22.32 10.28 12.55
C TRP A 364 23.19 9.12 13.07
N MET A 365 23.81 8.35 12.17
CA MET A 365 24.80 7.32 12.53
C MET A 365 26.11 7.99 12.95
N SER A 366 26.70 7.58 14.09
CA SER A 366 28.07 8.00 14.43
C SER A 366 29.08 7.01 13.86
N ASP A 367 30.34 7.42 13.72
CA ASP A 367 31.40 6.55 13.21
C ASP A 367 31.61 5.32 14.10
N ASP A 368 31.43 5.45 15.43
CA ASP A 368 31.53 4.31 16.36
C ASP A 368 30.44 3.26 16.10
N TYR A 369 29.18 3.68 15.98
CA TYR A 369 28.08 2.77 15.66
C TYR A 369 28.23 2.20 14.24
N GLY A 370 28.65 3.01 13.27
CA GLY A 370 28.91 2.56 11.91
C GLY A 370 29.99 1.48 11.88
N ARG A 371 31.09 1.69 12.60
CA ARG A 371 32.17 0.71 12.76
C ARG A 371 31.68 -0.57 13.41
N ALA A 372 30.92 -0.48 14.51
CA ALA A 372 30.36 -1.66 15.17
C ALA A 372 29.46 -2.45 14.23
N HIS A 373 28.63 -1.77 13.43
CA HIS A 373 27.80 -2.41 12.41
C HIS A 373 28.63 -3.10 11.33
N LEU A 374 29.67 -2.47 10.79
CA LEU A 374 30.55 -3.09 9.78
C LEU A 374 31.22 -4.35 10.32
N ILE A 375 31.81 -4.29 11.51
CA ILE A 375 32.51 -5.42 12.15
C ILE A 375 31.55 -6.56 12.47
N ASN A 376 30.41 -6.26 13.09
CA ASN A 376 29.50 -7.31 13.53
C ASN A 376 28.71 -7.92 12.37
N SER A 377 28.30 -7.09 11.39
CA SER A 377 27.62 -7.60 10.19
C SER A 377 28.56 -8.44 9.35
N SER A 378 29.81 -8.03 9.16
CA SER A 378 30.77 -8.80 8.34
C SER A 378 31.02 -10.19 8.92
N ARG A 379 31.27 -10.27 10.24
CA ARG A 379 31.42 -11.54 10.93
C ARG A 379 30.17 -12.43 10.84
N ALA A 380 28.99 -11.85 11.01
CA ALA A 380 27.72 -12.56 10.90
C ALA A 380 27.45 -13.08 9.48
N LEU A 381 27.75 -12.29 8.45
CA LEU A 381 27.54 -12.67 7.05
C LEU A 381 28.56 -13.73 6.59
N VAL A 382 29.77 -13.72 7.13
CA VAL A 382 30.74 -14.82 6.95
C VAL A 382 30.24 -16.10 7.60
N ASP A 383 29.72 -16.03 8.84
CA ASP A 383 29.13 -17.21 9.48
C ASP A 383 27.96 -17.77 8.65
N LEU A 384 27.14 -16.89 8.07
CA LEU A 384 26.05 -17.28 7.17
C LEU A 384 26.57 -17.95 5.90
N ALA A 385 27.59 -17.38 5.26
CA ALA A 385 28.21 -17.93 4.06
C ALA A 385 28.80 -19.33 4.33
N ASP A 386 29.51 -19.48 5.46
CA ASP A 386 30.10 -20.75 5.90
C ASP A 386 29.01 -21.79 6.25
N ILE A 387 27.86 -21.36 6.80
CA ILE A 387 26.72 -22.26 7.10
C ILE A 387 26.06 -22.76 5.83
N LEU A 388 25.85 -21.86 4.86
CA LEU A 388 25.20 -22.17 3.58
C LEU A 388 26.15 -22.81 2.55
N ASP A 389 27.43 -22.94 2.88
CA ASP A 389 28.47 -23.42 1.96
C ASP A 389 28.48 -22.61 0.65
N ILE A 390 28.52 -21.28 0.78
CA ILE A 390 28.60 -20.34 -0.34
C ILE A 390 29.83 -19.44 -0.19
N LYS A 391 30.31 -18.87 -1.30
CA LYS A 391 31.40 -17.89 -1.25
C LYS A 391 30.92 -16.62 -0.56
N ASP A 392 31.82 -15.90 0.11
CA ASP A 392 31.53 -14.62 0.75
C ASP A 392 30.84 -13.64 -0.22
N LYS A 393 31.26 -13.61 -1.49
CA LYS A 393 30.65 -12.76 -2.53
C LYS A 393 29.21 -13.14 -2.90
N HIS A 394 28.76 -14.37 -2.64
CA HIS A 394 27.37 -14.78 -2.92
C HIS A 394 26.37 -14.15 -1.94
N ILE A 395 26.84 -13.59 -0.82
CA ILE A 395 26.00 -12.81 0.10
C ILE A 395 25.31 -11.64 -0.62
N SER A 396 25.94 -11.10 -1.67
CA SER A 396 25.38 -10.02 -2.50
C SER A 396 24.23 -10.44 -3.41
N LEU A 397 23.89 -11.72 -3.49
CA LEU A 397 22.78 -12.23 -4.30
C LEU A 397 22.86 -11.77 -5.76
N GLY A 398 23.99 -12.10 -6.42
CA GLY A 398 24.25 -11.69 -7.81
C GLY A 398 24.79 -10.28 -7.96
N PHE A 399 25.53 -9.77 -6.96
CA PHE A 399 26.10 -8.40 -6.95
C PHE A 399 25.07 -7.26 -6.93
N GLU A 400 23.81 -7.55 -6.60
CA GLU A 400 22.71 -6.57 -6.63
C GLU A 400 22.25 -6.12 -5.23
N LEU A 401 22.50 -6.93 -4.20
CA LEU A 401 22.06 -6.61 -2.84
C LEU A 401 22.86 -5.43 -2.28
N ALA A 402 22.14 -4.49 -1.66
CA ALA A 402 22.75 -3.40 -0.92
C ALA A 402 22.49 -3.53 0.59
N PHE A 403 23.32 -2.88 1.40
CA PHE A 403 23.17 -2.81 2.86
C PHE A 403 23.03 -1.36 3.32
N ALA A 404 22.13 -1.12 4.26
CA ALA A 404 21.93 0.17 4.87
C ALA A 404 21.95 0.08 6.40
N PHE A 405 22.58 1.05 7.04
CA PHE A 405 22.67 1.14 8.50
C PHE A 405 22.06 2.46 8.99
N GLY A 406 20.94 2.35 9.69
CA GLY A 406 20.22 3.48 10.30
C GLY A 406 19.66 4.49 9.31
N ALA A 407 19.60 4.17 8.01
CA ALA A 407 19.21 5.11 6.97
C ALA A 407 17.70 5.13 6.67
N ARG A 408 17.01 3.98 6.85
CA ARG A 408 15.63 3.75 6.35
C ARG A 408 14.60 3.36 7.41
N GLY A 409 14.99 3.22 8.68
CA GLY A 409 14.08 2.70 9.72
C GLY A 409 12.79 3.52 9.87
N LYS A 410 11.60 2.89 9.94
CA LYS A 410 10.32 3.51 10.35
C LYS A 410 9.78 2.73 11.56
N GLY A 411 9.37 3.42 12.64
CA GLY A 411 8.79 2.77 13.82
C GLY A 411 9.80 2.06 14.73
N LYS A 412 9.39 0.93 15.32
CA LYS A 412 10.15 0.15 16.33
C LYS A 412 10.90 -1.08 15.77
N ALA A 413 10.93 -1.27 14.45
CA ALA A 413 11.55 -2.45 13.84
C ALA A 413 13.07 -2.49 14.08
N LEU A 414 13.63 -3.69 14.20
CA LEU A 414 15.08 -3.90 14.34
C LEU A 414 15.80 -3.67 13.00
N GLY A 415 15.15 -4.06 11.91
CA GLY A 415 15.56 -3.88 10.53
C GLY A 415 14.43 -4.30 9.60
N HIS A 416 14.68 -4.22 8.29
CA HIS A 416 13.79 -4.73 7.25
C HIS A 416 14.54 -4.85 5.93
N TYR A 417 14.11 -5.79 5.10
CA TYR A 417 14.40 -5.83 3.69
C TYR A 417 13.42 -4.98 2.89
N ASP A 418 13.94 -4.05 2.08
CA ASP A 418 13.15 -3.26 1.14
C ASP A 418 13.28 -3.84 -0.27
N ARG A 419 12.19 -4.44 -0.75
CA ARG A 419 12.12 -5.10 -2.06
C ARG A 419 12.31 -4.14 -3.24
N GLY A 420 11.92 -2.88 -3.07
CA GLY A 420 11.92 -1.88 -4.14
C GLY A 420 13.33 -1.43 -4.49
N TYR A 421 14.18 -1.27 -3.47
CA TYR A 421 15.58 -0.92 -3.67
C TYR A 421 16.53 -2.09 -3.48
N ASN A 422 16.05 -3.32 -3.30
CA ASN A 422 16.88 -4.50 -3.03
C ASN A 422 17.95 -4.22 -1.95
N VAL A 423 17.52 -3.76 -0.78
CA VAL A 423 18.41 -3.32 0.31
C VAL A 423 17.97 -3.89 1.65
N ILE A 424 18.93 -4.38 2.44
CA ILE A 424 18.71 -4.74 3.84
C ILE A 424 19.05 -3.51 4.70
N ASN A 425 18.08 -3.00 5.45
CA ASN A 425 18.32 -1.92 6.39
C ASN A 425 18.29 -2.43 7.84
N LEU A 426 19.40 -2.29 8.56
CA LEU A 426 19.48 -2.49 10.00
C LEU A 426 19.39 -1.14 10.73
N THR A 427 18.63 -1.06 11.82
CA THR A 427 18.54 0.19 12.60
C THR A 427 19.79 0.45 13.43
N LYS A 428 20.08 1.72 13.74
CA LYS A 428 21.30 2.18 14.41
C LYS A 428 21.64 1.47 15.72
N GLU A 429 20.64 1.29 16.58
CA GLU A 429 20.87 0.72 17.91
C GLU A 429 20.50 -0.77 17.89
N LYS A 430 19.22 -1.03 17.60
CA LYS A 430 18.66 -2.37 17.73
C LYS A 430 18.87 -3.29 16.52
N GLY A 431 19.32 -2.75 15.39
CA GLY A 431 19.59 -3.55 14.18
C GLY A 431 20.77 -4.48 14.32
N SER A 432 21.54 -4.36 15.41
CA SER A 432 22.64 -5.25 15.75
C SER A 432 22.23 -6.57 16.42
N LEU A 433 20.93 -6.81 16.59
CA LEU A 433 20.41 -7.76 17.57
C LEU A 433 19.68 -8.95 16.90
N GLY A 434 20.34 -9.60 15.94
CA GLY A 434 20.03 -10.98 15.56
C GLY A 434 18.97 -11.20 14.49
N ILE A 435 18.80 -10.25 13.58
CA ILE A 435 17.83 -10.35 12.47
C ILE A 435 18.50 -10.51 11.09
N ALA A 436 19.83 -10.53 11.00
CA ALA A 436 20.50 -10.48 9.70
C ALA A 436 20.15 -11.69 8.80
N ALA A 437 20.02 -12.90 9.37
CA ALA A 437 19.60 -14.08 8.61
C ALA A 437 18.17 -13.94 8.06
N HIS A 438 17.27 -13.36 8.85
CA HIS A 438 15.88 -13.13 8.46
C HIS A 438 15.79 -12.16 7.28
N GLU A 439 16.46 -11.02 7.37
CA GLU A 439 16.45 -10.02 6.30
C GLU A 439 17.20 -10.50 5.05
N TRP A 440 18.28 -11.27 5.22
CA TRP A 440 18.98 -11.89 4.11
C TRP A 440 18.10 -12.89 3.36
N PHE A 441 17.30 -13.68 4.08
CA PHE A 441 16.36 -14.61 3.43
C PHE A 441 15.34 -13.89 2.56
N HIS A 442 14.79 -12.74 2.99
CA HIS A 442 13.89 -11.96 2.13
C HIS A 442 14.57 -11.49 0.84
N GLY A 443 15.86 -11.11 0.93
CA GLY A 443 16.68 -10.82 -0.24
C GLY A 443 16.84 -12.05 -1.14
N TYR A 444 17.20 -13.19 -0.55
CA TYR A 444 17.39 -14.46 -1.25
C TYR A 444 16.10 -14.91 -1.96
N ASP A 445 14.96 -14.76 -1.31
CA ASP A 445 13.63 -15.10 -1.82
C ASP A 445 13.26 -14.24 -3.05
N ARG A 446 13.62 -12.94 -3.05
CA ARG A 446 13.49 -12.07 -4.23
C ARG A 446 14.44 -12.51 -5.34
N PHE A 447 15.70 -12.77 -5.00
CA PHE A 447 16.72 -13.21 -5.95
C PHE A 447 16.28 -14.47 -6.69
N LEU A 448 15.80 -15.48 -5.96
CA LEU A 448 15.29 -16.72 -6.55
C LEU A 448 14.12 -16.45 -7.50
N LYS A 449 13.15 -15.64 -7.09
CA LYS A 449 12.02 -15.30 -7.97
C LYS A 449 12.49 -14.62 -9.25
N LYS A 450 13.42 -13.67 -9.15
CA LYS A 450 13.99 -12.96 -10.30
C LYS A 450 14.71 -13.89 -11.27
N VAL A 451 15.62 -14.73 -10.76
CA VAL A 451 16.42 -15.64 -11.59
C VAL A 451 15.55 -16.72 -12.24
N LEU A 452 14.64 -17.32 -11.47
CA LEU A 452 13.82 -18.43 -11.97
C LEU A 452 12.69 -17.97 -12.88
N ALA A 453 12.02 -16.86 -12.56
CA ALA A 453 10.92 -16.33 -13.38
C ALA A 453 11.38 -15.35 -14.47
N LYS A 454 12.68 -15.03 -14.54
CA LYS A 454 13.28 -14.08 -15.51
C LYS A 454 12.55 -12.72 -15.56
N THR A 455 12.02 -12.26 -14.44
CA THR A 455 11.28 -11.00 -14.30
C THR A 455 11.69 -10.27 -13.02
N ASP A 456 11.83 -8.94 -13.07
CA ASP A 456 12.16 -8.13 -11.91
C ASP A 456 10.95 -7.29 -11.44
N ASN A 457 9.91 -7.98 -10.98
CA ASN A 457 8.66 -7.37 -10.52
C ASN A 457 8.59 -7.19 -8.99
N MET A 458 9.73 -7.27 -8.28
CA MET A 458 9.81 -7.19 -6.81
C MET A 458 9.01 -8.28 -6.07
N GLU A 459 8.64 -9.35 -6.76
CA GLU A 459 7.95 -10.50 -6.18
C GLU A 459 8.93 -11.40 -5.41
N LEU A 460 8.40 -12.18 -4.48
CA LEU A 460 9.16 -13.20 -3.75
C LEU A 460 8.67 -14.59 -4.14
N LEU A 461 9.56 -15.57 -4.16
CA LEU A 461 9.23 -16.94 -4.55
C LEU A 461 8.23 -17.54 -3.57
N THR A 462 8.42 -17.33 -2.27
CA THR A 462 7.56 -17.91 -1.23
C THR A 462 6.15 -17.31 -1.17
N GLU A 463 5.85 -16.23 -1.91
CA GLU A 463 4.47 -15.79 -2.12
C GLU A 463 3.61 -16.87 -2.81
N GLY A 464 4.24 -17.85 -3.47
CA GLY A 464 3.55 -18.98 -4.09
C GLY A 464 2.81 -18.62 -5.36
N LYS A 465 3.14 -17.49 -5.99
CA LYS A 465 2.55 -17.05 -7.26
C LYS A 465 3.30 -17.64 -8.44
N ASN A 466 2.55 -18.12 -9.43
CA ASN A 466 3.06 -18.70 -10.67
C ASN A 466 4.12 -19.80 -10.43
N LEU A 467 3.91 -20.67 -9.43
CA LEU A 467 4.85 -21.75 -9.12
C LEU A 467 5.09 -22.69 -10.31
N HIS A 468 4.11 -22.84 -11.21
CA HIS A 468 4.21 -23.66 -12.42
C HIS A 468 5.28 -23.18 -13.42
N GLU A 469 5.81 -21.96 -13.24
CA GLU A 469 6.91 -21.41 -14.06
C GLU A 469 8.30 -21.79 -13.52
N LEU A 470 8.38 -22.40 -12.33
CA LEU A 470 9.65 -22.74 -11.67
C LEU A 470 10.12 -24.17 -12.05
N PRO A 471 11.41 -24.50 -11.86
CA PRO A 471 11.90 -25.88 -11.99
C PRO A 471 11.15 -26.85 -11.05
N ASN A 472 10.89 -28.07 -11.51
CA ASN A 472 10.08 -29.05 -10.78
C ASN A 472 10.64 -29.39 -9.39
N ASP A 473 11.95 -29.52 -9.30
CA ASP A 473 12.74 -29.73 -8.10
C ASP A 473 12.53 -28.60 -7.08
N VAL A 474 12.52 -27.33 -7.53
CA VAL A 474 12.21 -26.18 -6.67
C VAL A 474 10.74 -26.18 -6.25
N ILE A 475 9.82 -26.54 -7.14
CA ILE A 475 8.38 -26.66 -6.84
C ILE A 475 8.15 -27.70 -5.73
N ILE A 476 8.75 -28.88 -5.88
CA ILE A 476 8.65 -29.98 -4.91
C ILE A 476 9.20 -29.52 -3.56
N ALA A 477 10.42 -28.98 -3.53
CA ALA A 477 11.04 -28.54 -2.28
C ALA A 477 10.25 -27.40 -1.61
N PHE A 478 9.68 -26.46 -2.38
CA PHE A 478 8.79 -25.43 -1.85
C PHE A 478 7.52 -26.03 -1.21
N HIS A 479 6.87 -26.98 -1.89
CA HIS A 479 5.67 -27.63 -1.34
C HIS A 479 5.99 -28.46 -0.11
N GLU A 480 7.11 -29.19 -0.10
CA GLU A 480 7.60 -29.91 1.08
C GLU A 480 7.85 -28.97 2.25
N LEU A 481 8.53 -27.84 2.02
CA LEU A 481 8.81 -26.85 3.05
C LEU A 481 7.52 -26.21 3.59
N MET A 482 6.60 -25.81 2.71
CA MET A 482 5.33 -25.22 3.14
C MET A 482 4.44 -26.22 3.87
N GLY A 483 4.43 -27.49 3.44
CA GLY A 483 3.78 -28.58 4.15
C GLY A 483 4.41 -28.84 5.52
N ALA A 484 5.76 -28.84 5.60
CA ALA A 484 6.48 -28.94 6.85
C ALA A 484 6.13 -27.79 7.83
N ILE A 485 6.00 -26.58 7.31
CA ILE A 485 5.68 -25.39 8.09
C ILE A 485 4.23 -25.38 8.56
N LYS A 486 3.27 -25.77 7.72
CA LYS A 486 1.84 -25.56 7.98
C LYS A 486 1.09 -26.78 8.43
N ASP A 487 1.39 -27.93 7.85
CA ASP A 487 0.66 -29.17 8.06
C ASP A 487 1.33 -29.95 9.19
N GLY A 488 0.52 -30.46 10.10
CA GLY A 488 1.00 -31.18 11.29
C GLY A 488 -0.14 -31.37 12.28
N GLU A 489 0.16 -31.95 13.44
CA GLU A 489 -0.81 -32.08 14.52
C GLU A 489 -0.31 -31.30 15.74
N SER A 490 -1.14 -30.41 16.27
CA SER A 490 -0.80 -29.66 17.49
C SER A 490 -2.03 -29.32 18.32
N THR A 491 -1.84 -29.14 19.62
CA THR A 491 -2.88 -28.56 20.48
C THR A 491 -2.96 -27.05 20.25
N ASP A 492 -4.12 -26.57 19.81
CA ASP A 492 -4.46 -25.14 19.76
C ASP A 492 -5.62 -24.83 20.71
N TYR A 493 -5.90 -23.55 20.95
CA TYR A 493 -6.86 -23.10 21.95
C TYR A 493 -7.91 -22.17 21.36
N VAL A 494 -9.16 -22.37 21.78
CA VAL A 494 -10.28 -21.48 21.44
C VAL A 494 -10.75 -20.73 22.68
N GLU A 495 -10.86 -19.42 22.53
CA GLU A 495 -11.49 -18.56 23.53
C GLU A 495 -13.00 -18.82 23.61
N VAL A 496 -13.45 -19.13 24.82
CA VAL A 496 -14.87 -19.37 25.15
C VAL A 496 -15.32 -18.44 26.27
N ASN A 497 -16.64 -18.27 26.39
CA ASN A 497 -17.23 -17.60 27.55
C ASN A 497 -17.60 -18.67 28.60
N PRO A 498 -16.86 -18.76 29.73
CA PRO A 498 -17.10 -19.79 30.74
C PRO A 498 -18.41 -19.63 31.49
N LEU A 499 -19.13 -18.52 31.32
CA LEU A 499 -20.42 -18.25 31.98
C LEU A 499 -21.62 -18.75 31.17
N LYS A 500 -21.43 -19.13 29.90
CA LYS A 500 -22.53 -19.71 29.12
C LYS A 500 -22.90 -21.08 29.68
N ARG A 501 -24.21 -21.35 29.74
CA ARG A 501 -24.76 -22.62 30.20
C ARG A 501 -25.73 -23.17 29.16
N TYR A 502 -25.62 -24.47 28.95
CA TYR A 502 -26.46 -25.25 28.06
C TYR A 502 -27.17 -26.33 28.85
N ASN A 503 -28.40 -26.67 28.45
CA ASN A 503 -29.14 -27.79 29.02
C ASN A 503 -28.60 -29.10 28.42
N LEU A 504 -27.70 -29.76 29.14
CA LEU A 504 -27.01 -30.98 28.70
C LEU A 504 -27.80 -32.24 29.04
N ARG A 505 -27.82 -33.21 28.12
CA ARG A 505 -28.42 -34.54 28.36
C ARG A 505 -27.45 -35.41 29.17
N ASN A 506 -27.97 -36.36 29.95
CA ASN A 506 -27.15 -37.33 30.70
C ASN A 506 -26.11 -38.05 29.83
N ALA A 507 -26.45 -38.37 28.58
CA ALA A 507 -25.53 -38.99 27.63
C ALA A 507 -24.27 -38.15 27.37
N THR A 508 -24.37 -36.82 27.35
CA THR A 508 -23.22 -35.91 27.19
C THR A 508 -22.26 -36.00 28.39
N TYR A 509 -22.79 -36.10 29.62
CA TYR A 509 -21.96 -36.29 30.81
C TYR A 509 -21.27 -37.65 30.80
N SER A 510 -21.98 -38.70 30.41
CA SER A 510 -21.41 -40.05 30.29
C SER A 510 -20.30 -40.09 29.24
N GLU A 511 -20.49 -39.43 28.09
CA GLU A 511 -19.50 -39.30 27.03
C GLU A 511 -18.23 -38.58 27.54
N PHE A 512 -18.39 -37.45 28.25
CA PHE A 512 -17.25 -36.70 28.79
C PHE A 512 -16.48 -37.50 29.86
N LYS A 513 -17.19 -38.19 30.75
CA LYS A 513 -16.57 -39.08 31.76
C LYS A 513 -15.86 -40.27 31.12
N ALA A 514 -16.40 -40.82 30.04
CA ALA A 514 -15.76 -41.91 29.31
C ALA A 514 -14.45 -41.49 28.64
N LEU A 515 -14.29 -40.19 28.37
CA LEU A 515 -13.06 -39.57 27.89
C LEU A 515 -12.23 -38.97 29.03
N GLU A 516 -12.34 -39.55 30.23
CA GLU A 516 -11.56 -39.17 31.43
C GLU A 516 -11.69 -37.69 31.82
N CYS A 517 -12.80 -37.04 31.46
CA CYS A 517 -13.03 -35.61 31.66
C CYS A 517 -11.99 -34.71 30.96
N ASP A 518 -11.31 -35.21 29.92
CA ASP A 518 -10.38 -34.44 29.11
C ASP A 518 -11.11 -33.61 28.05
N MET A 519 -10.90 -32.30 28.08
CA MET A 519 -11.58 -31.35 27.18
C MET A 519 -11.16 -31.55 25.72
N GLN A 520 -9.88 -31.80 25.47
CA GLN A 520 -9.36 -31.92 24.10
C GLN A 520 -9.93 -33.17 23.43
N SER A 521 -9.82 -34.32 24.10
CA SER A 521 -10.36 -35.61 23.65
C SER A 521 -11.86 -35.52 23.37
N PHE A 522 -12.61 -34.82 24.22
CA PHE A 522 -14.05 -34.62 24.03
C PHE A 522 -14.38 -33.76 22.82
N VAL A 523 -13.69 -32.63 22.64
CA VAL A 523 -13.87 -31.77 21.47
C VAL A 523 -13.54 -32.54 20.20
N ASP A 524 -12.40 -33.23 20.17
CA ASP A 524 -11.92 -33.97 19.00
C ASP A 524 -12.84 -35.14 18.66
N HIS A 525 -13.30 -35.89 19.66
CA HIS A 525 -14.24 -36.99 19.48
C HIS A 525 -15.53 -36.51 18.79
N ARG A 526 -16.14 -35.43 19.31
CA ARG A 526 -17.38 -34.88 18.77
C ARG A 526 -17.20 -34.28 17.39
N MET A 527 -16.11 -33.55 17.16
CA MET A 527 -15.84 -32.97 15.85
C MET A 527 -15.55 -34.04 14.80
N LYS A 528 -14.84 -35.11 15.15
CA LYS A 528 -14.61 -36.25 14.27
C LYS A 528 -15.92 -36.97 13.91
N ALA A 529 -16.81 -37.17 14.89
CA ALA A 529 -18.13 -37.74 14.63
C ALA A 529 -18.99 -36.84 13.73
N PHE A 530 -18.94 -35.52 13.95
CA PHE A 530 -19.61 -34.54 13.10
C PHE A 530 -19.07 -34.60 11.66
N ASP A 531 -17.75 -34.52 11.48
CA ASP A 531 -17.10 -34.49 10.17
C ASP A 531 -17.33 -35.79 9.39
N THR A 532 -17.27 -36.94 10.07
CA THR A 532 -17.56 -38.25 9.45
C THR A 532 -19.00 -38.32 8.92
N ARG A 533 -19.97 -37.84 9.70
CA ARG A 533 -21.38 -37.80 9.28
C ARG A 533 -21.58 -36.87 8.09
N ILE A 534 -20.95 -35.69 8.08
CA ILE A 534 -21.04 -34.75 6.96
C ILE A 534 -20.39 -35.33 5.71
N LYS A 535 -19.23 -35.97 5.82
CA LYS A 535 -18.54 -36.62 4.69
C LYS A 535 -19.46 -37.63 4.00
N LYS A 536 -20.10 -38.51 4.76
CA LYS A 536 -21.07 -39.47 4.23
C LYS A 536 -22.25 -38.78 3.52
N GLN A 537 -22.79 -37.71 4.11
CA GLN A 537 -23.87 -36.93 3.48
C GLN A 537 -23.43 -36.20 2.20
N LEU A 538 -22.15 -35.86 2.08
CA LEU A 538 -21.61 -35.22 0.89
C LEU A 538 -21.42 -36.22 -0.26
N GLU A 539 -21.11 -37.47 0.05
CA GLU A 539 -20.99 -38.58 -0.91
C GLU A 539 -22.34 -38.91 -1.60
N ASP A 540 -23.46 -38.63 -0.95
CA ASP A 540 -24.80 -38.83 -1.51
C ASP A 540 -25.16 -37.83 -2.64
N TYR A 541 -24.39 -36.74 -2.80
CA TYR A 541 -24.63 -35.76 -3.87
C TYR A 541 -23.96 -36.15 -5.18
N VAL A 542 -24.76 -36.43 -6.20
CA VAL A 542 -24.30 -36.80 -7.55
C VAL A 542 -23.76 -35.59 -8.34
N SER A 543 -24.27 -34.38 -8.10
CA SER A 543 -23.88 -33.16 -8.82
C SER A 543 -22.80 -32.35 -8.10
N ASP A 544 -21.70 -32.06 -8.79
CA ASP A 544 -20.59 -31.25 -8.26
C ASP A 544 -21.00 -29.84 -7.80
N SER A 545 -21.90 -29.19 -8.54
CA SER A 545 -22.44 -27.87 -8.19
C SER A 545 -23.21 -27.90 -6.87
N VAL A 546 -24.07 -28.91 -6.70
CA VAL A 546 -24.87 -29.07 -5.48
C VAL A 546 -24.00 -29.46 -4.29
N ARG A 547 -23.01 -30.35 -4.51
CA ARG A 547 -22.02 -30.76 -3.51
C ARG A 547 -21.21 -29.56 -2.99
N LYS A 548 -20.67 -28.72 -3.88
CA LYS A 548 -19.94 -27.49 -3.50
C LYS A 548 -20.80 -26.52 -2.68
N ASN A 549 -22.06 -26.33 -3.06
CA ASN A 549 -22.98 -25.51 -2.28
C ASN A 549 -23.29 -26.12 -0.90
N ALA A 550 -23.39 -27.44 -0.81
CA ALA A 550 -23.55 -28.15 0.45
C ALA A 550 -22.31 -28.02 1.36
N GLU A 551 -21.10 -28.16 0.81
CA GLU A 551 -19.83 -27.96 1.52
C GLU A 551 -19.77 -26.57 2.19
N VAL A 552 -20.12 -25.50 1.48
CA VAL A 552 -20.16 -24.14 2.04
C VAL A 552 -21.14 -24.04 3.22
N ARG A 553 -22.33 -24.65 3.10
CA ARG A 553 -23.30 -24.69 4.20
C ARG A 553 -22.78 -25.49 5.38
N TYR A 554 -22.15 -26.64 5.15
CA TYR A 554 -21.61 -27.49 6.21
C TYR A 554 -20.40 -26.87 6.88
N ALA A 555 -19.53 -26.17 6.17
CA ALA A 555 -18.43 -25.40 6.76
C ALA A 555 -18.95 -24.37 7.77
N ARG A 556 -20.04 -23.64 7.42
CA ARG A 556 -20.70 -22.71 8.35
C ARG A 556 -21.30 -23.41 9.58
N LYS A 557 -21.88 -24.60 9.39
CA LYS A 557 -22.41 -25.41 10.50
C LYS A 557 -21.29 -25.93 11.39
N ARG A 558 -20.19 -26.42 10.81
CA ARG A 558 -19.02 -26.93 11.53
C ARG A 558 -18.43 -25.90 12.47
N VAL A 559 -18.30 -24.63 12.04
CA VAL A 559 -17.83 -23.54 12.91
C VAL A 559 -18.73 -23.32 14.13
N LYS A 560 -20.06 -23.38 13.93
CA LYS A 560 -21.03 -23.26 15.03
C LYS A 560 -20.96 -24.45 15.97
N GLU A 561 -20.92 -25.67 15.42
CA GLU A 561 -20.82 -26.91 16.18
C GLU A 561 -19.53 -26.96 17.00
N PHE A 562 -18.41 -26.59 16.39
CA PHE A 562 -17.11 -26.52 17.05
C PHE A 562 -17.14 -25.57 18.24
N ARG A 563 -17.66 -24.35 18.04
CA ARG A 563 -17.78 -23.38 19.13
C ARG A 563 -18.70 -23.88 20.24
N LEU A 564 -19.85 -24.45 19.88
CA LEU A 564 -20.79 -25.02 20.84
C LEU A 564 -20.10 -26.14 21.64
N THR A 565 -19.39 -27.04 20.97
CA THR A 565 -18.68 -28.16 21.61
C THR A 565 -17.62 -27.68 22.59
N CYS A 566 -16.84 -26.65 22.22
CA CYS A 566 -15.87 -26.05 23.14
C CYS A 566 -16.54 -25.40 24.36
N GLU A 567 -17.64 -24.67 24.17
CA GLU A 567 -18.38 -24.05 25.29
C GLU A 567 -19.03 -25.13 26.20
N ILE A 568 -19.49 -26.25 25.65
CA ILE A 568 -19.98 -27.41 26.42
C ILE A 568 -18.84 -28.07 27.20
N ALA A 569 -17.66 -28.26 26.58
CA ALA A 569 -16.49 -28.83 27.25
C ALA A 569 -16.08 -27.98 28.47
N ALA A 570 -16.04 -26.65 28.32
CA ALA A 570 -15.76 -25.73 29.42
C ALA A 570 -16.83 -25.78 30.53
N GLN A 571 -18.12 -25.87 30.17
CA GLN A 571 -19.20 -26.04 31.15
C GLN A 571 -19.03 -27.34 31.95
N LEU A 572 -18.82 -28.47 31.27
CA LEU A 572 -18.67 -29.77 31.91
C LEU A 572 -17.45 -29.83 32.83
N HIS A 573 -16.33 -29.25 32.39
CA HIS A 573 -15.12 -29.15 33.20
C HIS A 573 -15.37 -28.36 34.48
N ASN A 574 -16.05 -27.22 34.40
CA ASN A 574 -16.42 -26.42 35.56
C ASN A 574 -17.37 -27.18 36.51
N GLU A 575 -18.39 -27.85 35.99
CA GLU A 575 -19.35 -28.59 36.81
C GLU A 575 -18.73 -29.79 37.56
N ILE A 576 -17.65 -30.38 37.01
CA ILE A 576 -16.97 -31.53 37.63
C ILE A 576 -15.83 -31.07 38.56
N ASN A 577 -15.01 -30.11 38.13
CA ASN A 577 -13.78 -29.72 38.82
C ASN A 577 -13.92 -28.41 39.63
N GLY A 578 -14.99 -27.64 39.40
CA GLY A 578 -15.19 -26.33 40.02
C GLY A 578 -14.34 -25.20 39.41
N GLU A 579 -13.73 -25.43 38.25
CA GLU A 579 -12.78 -24.48 37.62
C GLU A 579 -13.36 -23.83 36.35
N GLU A 580 -13.29 -22.50 36.28
CA GLU A 580 -13.69 -21.75 35.08
C GLU A 580 -12.57 -21.73 34.03
N VAL A 581 -12.88 -22.20 32.82
CA VAL A 581 -11.92 -22.30 31.71
C VAL A 581 -12.28 -21.32 30.60
N TYR A 582 -11.36 -20.41 30.27
CA TYR A 582 -11.52 -19.44 29.18
C TYR A 582 -10.93 -19.92 27.85
N LEU A 583 -10.00 -20.88 27.88
CA LEU A 583 -9.31 -21.42 26.72
C LEU A 583 -9.50 -22.93 26.68
N VAL A 584 -10.25 -23.41 25.68
CA VAL A 584 -10.49 -24.85 25.50
C VAL A 584 -9.47 -25.40 24.49
N PRO A 585 -8.72 -26.46 24.85
CA PRO A 585 -7.79 -27.11 23.93
C PRO A 585 -8.53 -27.95 22.88
N TYR A 586 -7.97 -28.04 21.68
CA TYR A 586 -8.43 -28.94 20.62
C TYR A 586 -7.27 -29.36 19.73
N THR A 587 -7.40 -30.49 19.04
CA THR A 587 -6.41 -30.94 18.07
C THR A 587 -6.58 -30.21 16.75
N SER A 588 -5.57 -29.41 16.41
CA SER A 588 -5.46 -28.73 15.12
C SER A 588 -4.67 -29.60 14.14
N ASN A 589 -5.11 -29.65 12.89
CA ASN A 589 -4.38 -30.27 11.78
C ASN A 589 -3.32 -29.33 11.18
N GLN A 590 -2.84 -28.39 11.99
CA GLN A 590 -1.81 -27.43 11.65
C GLN A 590 -0.71 -27.50 12.71
N THR A 591 0.51 -27.12 12.32
CA THR A 591 1.64 -27.02 13.25
C THR A 591 1.39 -25.96 14.33
N LEU A 592 2.08 -26.10 15.47
CA LEU A 592 1.99 -25.12 16.54
C LEU A 592 2.57 -23.78 16.08
N TYR A 593 3.66 -23.83 15.31
CA TYR A 593 4.27 -22.67 14.67
C TYR A 593 3.28 -21.86 13.81
N TYR A 594 2.53 -22.54 12.95
CA TYR A 594 1.56 -21.87 12.08
C TYR A 594 0.34 -21.35 12.85
N ASN A 595 -0.22 -22.14 13.77
CA ASN A 595 -1.32 -21.71 14.62
C ASN A 595 -0.94 -20.47 15.45
N THR A 596 0.27 -20.43 15.99
CA THR A 596 0.78 -19.27 16.73
C THR A 596 0.84 -18.02 15.86
N SER A 597 1.35 -18.15 14.65
CA SER A 597 1.39 -17.06 13.67
C SER A 597 -0.02 -16.57 13.29
N LEU A 598 -0.99 -17.50 13.14
CA LEU A 598 -2.40 -17.16 12.92
C LEU A 598 -3.00 -16.39 14.10
N ARG A 599 -2.72 -16.78 15.34
CA ARG A 599 -3.23 -16.08 16.54
C ARG A 599 -2.72 -14.63 16.61
N LEU A 600 -1.46 -14.39 16.29
CA LEU A 600 -0.88 -13.03 16.22
C LEU A 600 -1.59 -12.16 15.17
N ASP A 601 -2.05 -12.77 14.08
CA ASP A 601 -2.85 -12.13 13.04
C ASP A 601 -4.36 -12.06 13.35
N LYS A 602 -4.77 -12.41 14.58
CA LYS A 602 -6.19 -12.52 14.99
C LYS A 602 -6.97 -13.50 14.11
N ARG A 603 -6.32 -14.62 13.77
CA ARG A 603 -6.79 -15.70 12.88
C ARG A 603 -7.13 -15.23 11.46
N LYS A 604 -6.53 -14.13 10.99
CA LYS A 604 -6.61 -13.68 9.59
C LYS A 604 -5.45 -14.25 8.79
N VAL A 605 -5.75 -15.25 7.95
CA VAL A 605 -4.76 -15.95 7.13
C VAL A 605 -4.05 -14.98 6.18
N GLY A 606 -2.71 -15.09 6.12
CA GLY A 606 -1.88 -14.43 5.10
C GLY A 606 -1.65 -12.93 5.32
N LYS A 607 -1.82 -12.43 6.56
CA LYS A 607 -1.73 -11.00 6.82
C LYS A 607 -0.29 -10.50 7.00
N TYR A 608 0.36 -10.85 8.12
CA TYR A 608 1.77 -10.52 8.34
C TYR A 608 2.47 -11.77 8.88
N TRP A 609 2.19 -12.13 10.14
CA TRP A 609 2.82 -13.26 10.82
C TRP A 609 2.54 -14.59 10.09
N SER A 610 1.32 -14.79 9.63
CA SER A 610 0.87 -16.02 8.96
C SER A 610 1.09 -16.03 7.45
N SER A 611 1.77 -15.02 6.88
CA SER A 611 2.13 -15.02 5.46
C SER A 611 3.22 -16.07 5.19
N ASN A 612 3.20 -16.69 4.01
CA ASN A 612 4.21 -17.68 3.62
C ASN A 612 5.62 -17.10 3.70
N VAL A 613 5.79 -15.87 3.24
CA VAL A 613 7.05 -15.11 3.24
C VAL A 613 7.62 -15.03 4.66
N GLU A 614 6.84 -14.53 5.60
CA GLU A 614 7.27 -14.35 6.99
C GLU A 614 7.47 -15.68 7.72
N LEU A 615 6.64 -16.69 7.41
CA LEU A 615 6.80 -18.03 7.96
C LEU A 615 8.10 -18.69 7.49
N THR A 616 8.44 -18.52 6.22
CA THR A 616 9.63 -19.14 5.63
C THR A 616 10.89 -18.42 6.11
N ALA A 617 10.86 -17.08 6.19
CA ALA A 617 11.99 -16.29 6.72
C ALA A 617 12.29 -16.62 8.19
N ARG A 618 11.27 -16.78 9.05
CA ARG A 618 11.47 -17.22 10.44
C ARG A 618 11.89 -18.69 10.55
N ALA A 619 11.42 -19.56 9.66
CA ALA A 619 11.89 -20.94 9.58
C ALA A 619 13.37 -21.01 9.19
N PHE A 620 13.80 -20.19 8.23
CA PHE A 620 15.21 -20.07 7.84
C PHE A 620 16.06 -19.54 8.98
N GLU A 621 15.60 -18.51 9.69
CA GLU A 621 16.28 -17.99 10.88
C GLU A 621 16.49 -19.08 11.95
N ALA A 622 15.48 -19.93 12.19
CA ALA A 622 15.58 -21.07 13.11
C ALA A 622 16.52 -22.18 12.60
N TYR A 623 16.54 -22.42 11.29
CA TYR A 623 17.48 -23.34 10.64
C TYR A 623 18.93 -22.89 10.85
N ILE A 624 19.24 -21.60 10.61
CA ILE A 624 20.58 -21.03 10.83
C ILE A 624 21.00 -21.14 12.30
N ALA A 625 20.09 -20.86 13.25
CA ALA A 625 20.39 -21.06 14.66
C ALA A 625 20.70 -22.52 15.02
N THR A 626 20.01 -23.47 14.38
CA THR A 626 20.27 -24.89 14.57
C THR A 626 21.67 -25.26 14.06
N LYS A 627 22.02 -24.85 12.84
CA LYS A 627 23.35 -25.09 12.26
C LYS A 627 24.48 -24.42 13.06
N LEU A 628 24.26 -23.23 13.60
CA LEU A 628 25.21 -22.58 14.54
C LEU A 628 25.43 -23.46 15.77
N LYS A 629 24.35 -23.95 16.39
CA LYS A 629 24.43 -24.80 17.58
C LYS A 629 25.15 -26.12 17.31
N GLU A 630 24.86 -26.77 16.19
CA GLU A 630 25.53 -28.01 15.75
C GLU A 630 27.05 -27.83 15.59
N ARG A 631 27.48 -26.63 15.18
CA ARG A 631 28.89 -26.27 15.02
C ARG A 631 29.53 -25.71 16.30
N ASN A 632 28.81 -25.70 17.44
CA ASN A 632 29.22 -25.02 18.69
C ASN A 632 29.56 -23.54 18.48
N MET A 633 28.88 -22.88 17.55
CA MET A 633 29.04 -21.47 17.22
C MET A 633 27.92 -20.63 17.85
N ARG A 634 28.21 -19.36 18.10
CA ARG A 634 27.23 -18.34 18.47
C ARG A 634 27.49 -17.11 17.62
N SER A 635 26.44 -16.53 17.05
CA SER A 635 26.51 -15.31 16.24
C SER A 635 25.24 -14.48 16.46
N ASP A 636 25.23 -13.69 17.54
CA ASP A 636 24.01 -12.98 18.00
C ASP A 636 23.56 -11.88 17.05
N TYR A 637 24.43 -11.43 16.13
CA TYR A 637 24.09 -10.46 15.10
C TYR A 637 23.39 -11.15 13.91
N LEU A 638 23.72 -12.43 13.67
CA LEU A 638 23.10 -13.25 12.64
C LEU A 638 21.70 -13.73 13.04
N VAL A 639 21.59 -14.37 14.22
CA VAL A 639 20.34 -14.88 14.80
C VAL A 639 20.35 -14.74 16.32
N TYR A 640 19.27 -14.18 16.89
CA TYR A 640 19.04 -14.17 18.33
C TYR A 640 17.55 -14.07 18.67
N GLY A 641 17.15 -14.57 19.85
CA GLY A 641 15.83 -14.32 20.41
C GLY A 641 14.72 -15.19 19.82
N LEU A 642 15.04 -16.45 19.51
CA LEU A 642 14.07 -17.44 19.04
C LEU A 642 13.16 -17.88 20.18
N ASP A 643 11.93 -17.38 20.20
CA ASP A 643 10.96 -17.60 21.26
C ASP A 643 9.74 -18.43 20.79
N TYR A 644 8.57 -18.24 21.39
CA TYR A 644 7.36 -19.02 21.06
C TYR A 644 6.81 -18.78 19.65
N ILE A 645 7.22 -17.73 18.93
CA ILE A 645 6.74 -17.47 17.56
C ILE A 645 7.52 -18.25 16.49
N TYR A 646 8.56 -18.97 16.87
CA TYR A 646 9.42 -19.77 16.00
C TYR A 646 9.10 -21.27 16.11
N PRO A 647 9.44 -22.08 15.10
CA PRO A 647 9.28 -23.53 15.19
C PRO A 647 10.15 -24.13 16.32
N LYS A 648 9.63 -25.14 17.02
CA LYS A 648 10.31 -25.81 18.15
C LYS A 648 10.25 -27.32 18.09
N ASN A 649 11.10 -28.01 18.87
CA ASN A 649 11.02 -29.45 19.09
C ASN A 649 10.90 -30.26 17.76
N ASP A 650 9.93 -31.18 17.68
CA ASP A 650 9.76 -32.07 16.52
C ASP A 650 9.38 -31.34 15.24
N GLU A 651 8.59 -30.24 15.32
CA GLU A 651 8.29 -29.43 14.13
C GLU A 651 9.55 -28.70 13.61
N LEU A 652 10.44 -28.26 14.49
CA LEU A 652 11.73 -27.66 14.09
C LEU A 652 12.59 -28.66 13.33
N PHE A 653 12.71 -29.89 13.81
CA PHE A 653 13.49 -30.92 13.12
C PHE A 653 12.96 -31.18 11.70
N ARG A 654 11.64 -31.38 11.57
CA ARG A 654 11.00 -31.61 10.27
C ARG A 654 11.11 -30.41 9.33
N ILE A 655 10.93 -29.19 9.84
CA ILE A 655 11.07 -27.96 9.07
C ILE A 655 12.52 -27.76 8.64
N ASN A 656 13.51 -28.07 9.48
CA ASN A 656 14.92 -27.98 9.12
C ASN A 656 15.30 -28.94 7.99
N MET A 657 14.82 -30.18 8.00
CA MET A 657 15.05 -31.11 6.88
C MET A 657 14.44 -30.58 5.58
N ALA A 658 13.20 -30.08 5.63
CA ALA A 658 12.57 -29.51 4.44
C ALA A 658 13.23 -28.21 3.97
N MET A 659 13.77 -27.40 4.89
CA MET A 659 14.57 -26.22 4.57
C MET A 659 15.90 -26.60 3.92
N GLU A 660 16.54 -27.67 4.38
CA GLU A 660 17.76 -28.21 3.77
C GLU A 660 17.49 -28.65 2.32
N ASN A 661 16.43 -29.43 2.07
CA ASN A 661 16.01 -29.78 0.71
C ASN A 661 15.73 -28.54 -0.16
N PHE A 662 15.06 -27.52 0.40
CA PHE A 662 14.78 -26.27 -0.29
C PHE A 662 16.07 -25.52 -0.65
N LEU A 663 17.05 -25.46 0.25
CA LEU A 663 18.34 -24.84 0.00
C LEU A 663 19.17 -25.64 -1.01
N GLU A 664 19.18 -26.97 -0.93
CA GLU A 664 19.85 -27.83 -1.92
C GLU A 664 19.29 -27.62 -3.33
N ALA A 665 17.97 -27.48 -3.47
CA ALA A 665 17.33 -27.22 -4.75
C ALA A 665 17.55 -25.79 -5.28
N THR A 666 17.89 -24.82 -4.42
CA THR A 666 17.88 -23.39 -4.79
C THR A 666 19.27 -22.73 -4.80
N LEU A 667 20.19 -23.13 -3.92
CA LEU A 667 21.55 -22.57 -3.84
C LEU A 667 22.38 -22.73 -5.12
N PRO A 668 22.24 -23.79 -5.95
CA PRO A 668 22.93 -23.88 -7.24
C PRO A 668 22.71 -22.66 -8.14
N PHE A 669 21.49 -22.12 -8.18
CA PHE A 669 21.19 -20.92 -8.98
C PHE A 669 21.97 -19.68 -8.51
N LEU A 670 22.22 -19.57 -7.20
CA LEU A 670 23.05 -18.49 -6.64
C LEU A 670 24.54 -18.66 -7.03
N ARG A 671 25.03 -19.90 -7.03
CA ARG A 671 26.43 -20.25 -7.36
C ARG A 671 26.74 -20.03 -8.85
N GLU A 672 25.78 -20.31 -9.74
CA GLU A 672 25.94 -20.14 -11.19
C GLU A 672 25.98 -18.66 -11.61
N THR A 673 25.11 -17.83 -11.03
CA THR A 673 24.94 -16.42 -11.42
C THR A 673 26.15 -15.53 -11.10
N THR A 674 27.03 -15.98 -10.20
CA THR A 674 28.20 -15.22 -9.70
C THR A 674 29.53 -15.74 -10.25
N SER A 675 29.49 -16.67 -11.20
CA SER A 675 30.67 -17.26 -11.86
C SER A 675 31.15 -16.46 -13.09
N HIS A 676 30.56 -15.29 -13.37
CA HIS A 676 30.89 -14.40 -14.47
C HIS A 676 31.42 -13.06 -14.00
#